data_AF-A0A3D4RSM9-F1
#
_entry.id   AF-A0A3D4RSM9-F1
#
_cell.length_a   1.000
_cell.length_b   1.000
_cell.length_c   1.000
_cell.angle_alpha   90.00
_cell.angle_beta   90.00
_cell.angle_gamma   90.00
#
_symmetry.space_group_name_H-M   'P 1'
#
loop_
_entity.id
_entity.type
_entity.pdbx_description
1 polymer ?
#
loop_
_entity_poly.entity_id
_entity_poly.type
_entity_poly.pdbx_seq_one_letter_code
_entity_poly.pdbx_strand_id
1 'polypeptide(L)'
;MLEQGLAMGVFSLFYLTQAIQARQPRPDIDLVYMYVDTDACPQPQYAGVSGFAKSARMENGTLRYKSVAIADLDTLADVALVDVAIDEFNAPEDIEVRYVNGLRWVHRLREIDQQQLTDSGLRLRQAGVYLITGGAGGIGLIIADYLARKHRGRLILIGRRELDERQRQRIDQLNQGQAEVIYRRTDISDAAQVETLVAETLERYDRIHGVIHAAGVIQDGLLASKRAEEFRAVLAPKVYGTYYLDRATKDCELDFFVLFSSLAGIGGNIGQTDYSYANAFMDNFVSWREGLRSRLQRQGQTIALDWPLWADGTMQVDAQTRARLVNTVGMLPLPADAGIEAFEQALAWHEINQLIVTYGDKSRIRASIQAKSIEGDAEAVLTRAGEAIEMQDSGGALDAQPRVGQQEAARQGMRDDNAQVQIHERLREIIAQALKLDVEELDPKEDLAKYGMDSIIVMELVRSINEAYGCSMTLGELMDGRSVDAIAELLLSQPAVKAAMQDPVAAPTLDADATGDVSSGPADKGSSSSADWPVSVEQERIWLVEQLSGNSSTLNVMSMGFELSGQIDLHAMQRTLGEIVRRHQVLRASFIMVEGVPMQRIASHLDAHLEVLDCRTDDGREMARRLVEEETSTAFDLTRAPLWRFKLLRSDDHEYVFLFSAHHIVFDALSVVLFLQELQALYSAFCQDKPSPLHEVRFQYSDFVQWQQKYLRGPRLRKALAFWEERLRGAPPLLEMPTDRPRPKTRTFVSAHEAFELSASLSQNLRLFSEQRNLTLFTTLIAGFNALLHQHSGVEDLIVGYLYSGRVIPEVESLLGCFAYPLVLRTDVSGNPKFEEIALRTHRTLLEASTEKVPFNKLVEHVVRGRTAEYNPIIQCVFTFMGEFGEISLPDVIVKPRPDLFQAPTEVDLAVRISLVNGRLQGDFSYQKDVFDANTISSLIADYQRILTQAVEKPDLGLNQLTDLTGVGAGKEFAPLRILANFTAEPVADSIRFWLQKLGLKYTLEFADYSQVFQELLAADRGPAKHAHAITVVLIRLEDATRFDTRALTDRERFVDKTRRFADDLVSAFKQSIERVGHPHILCITPASATIASASWHAAFLGDIEGLILSELAAIAGAYAISSEELQTLYPVADIDDRHGDKAGHVPYTPLAFMALGTMLMRRVYAITHPLYKVIVLDCDNTLWQGVCGEDGAKNVVITEEFRALQEFVVDLQHKGMLVCLCSKNSEADVLRVFEEHPEMG
;
A
#
# COMPACT_ATOMS: atom_id res chain seq x y z
N MET A 1 32.49 19.00 16.75
CA MET A 1 32.18 17.56 16.98
C MET A 1 30.69 17.30 16.83
N LEU A 2 29.81 17.72 17.75
CA LEU A 2 28.35 17.48 17.62
C LEU A 2 27.78 17.90 16.25
N GLU A 3 27.94 19.17 15.85
CA GLU A 3 27.46 19.69 14.55
C GLU A 3 27.96 18.88 13.35
N GLN A 4 29.23 18.48 13.37
CA GLN A 4 29.85 17.67 12.33
C GLN A 4 29.24 16.25 12.28
N GLY A 5 28.98 15.64 13.43
CA GLY A 5 28.34 14.34 13.50
C GLY A 5 26.86 14.38 13.12
N LEU A 6 26.14 15.45 13.48
CA LEU A 6 24.78 15.70 12.99
C LEU A 6 24.75 15.90 11.46
N ALA A 7 25.71 16.66 10.93
CA ALA A 7 25.86 16.88 9.49
C ALA A 7 26.14 15.57 8.75
N MET A 8 27.09 14.76 9.23
CA MET A 8 27.48 13.48 8.62
C MET A 8 26.44 12.36 8.82
N GLY A 9 25.66 12.40 9.91
CA GLY A 9 24.60 11.42 10.21
C GLY A 9 23.22 11.87 9.71
N VAL A 10 22.39 12.37 10.62
CA VAL A 10 20.96 12.60 10.35
C VAL A 10 20.69 13.59 9.21
N PHE A 11 21.50 14.64 9.03
CA PHE A 11 21.27 15.59 7.93
C PHE A 11 21.60 14.98 6.56
N SER A 12 22.71 14.22 6.43
CA SER A 12 22.97 13.42 5.22
C SER A 12 21.80 12.51 4.90
N LEU A 13 21.29 11.77 5.89
CA LEU A 13 20.20 10.81 5.69
C LEU A 13 18.85 11.49 5.37
N PHE A 14 18.59 12.65 5.97
CA PHE A 14 17.44 13.52 5.65
C PHE A 14 17.46 13.92 4.17
N TYR A 15 18.56 14.52 3.69
CA TYR A 15 18.68 14.95 2.29
C TYR A 15 18.68 13.78 1.30
N LEU A 16 19.37 12.66 1.65
CA LEU A 16 19.37 11.45 0.84
C LEU A 16 17.95 10.89 0.67
N THR A 17 17.20 10.78 1.77
CA THR A 17 15.80 10.31 1.72
C THR A 17 14.94 11.24 0.87
N GLN A 18 15.08 12.56 0.99
CA GLN A 18 14.33 13.51 0.15
C GLN A 18 14.67 13.36 -1.33
N ALA A 19 15.96 13.24 -1.68
CA ALA A 19 16.42 13.04 -3.04
C ALA A 19 15.90 11.71 -3.64
N ILE A 20 15.86 10.64 -2.83
CA ILE A 20 15.27 9.35 -3.23
C ILE A 20 13.75 9.50 -3.44
N GLN A 21 13.02 10.06 -2.48
CA GLN A 21 11.56 10.23 -2.56
C GLN A 21 11.14 11.11 -3.75
N ALA A 22 11.88 12.19 -4.03
CA ALA A 22 11.67 13.05 -5.19
C ALA A 22 11.82 12.34 -6.54
N ARG A 23 12.58 11.22 -6.59
CA ARG A 23 12.82 10.43 -7.81
C ARG A 23 11.87 9.23 -7.98
N GLN A 24 11.00 8.93 -7.01
CA GLN A 24 10.00 7.86 -7.07
C GLN A 24 10.56 6.50 -7.54
N PRO A 25 11.44 5.86 -6.75
CA PRO A 25 12.07 4.58 -7.11
C PRO A 25 11.03 3.47 -7.32
N ARG A 26 11.32 2.58 -8.28
CA ARG A 26 10.45 1.47 -8.71
C ARG A 26 10.93 0.06 -8.31
N PRO A 27 11.91 -0.06 -7.40
CA PRO A 27 11.85 -1.11 -6.39
C PRO A 27 11.96 -0.53 -4.96
N ASP A 28 11.68 -1.37 -3.96
CA ASP A 28 11.97 -1.07 -2.56
C ASP A 28 13.47 -0.87 -2.36
N ILE A 29 13.85 0.18 -1.62
CA ILE A 29 15.24 0.51 -1.32
C ILE A 29 15.53 0.25 0.15
N ASP A 30 16.54 -0.60 0.40
CA ASP A 30 17.16 -0.77 1.70
C ASP A 30 18.21 0.32 1.96
N LEU A 31 18.15 0.94 3.13
CA LEU A 31 19.06 1.97 3.62
C LEU A 31 19.67 1.53 4.95
N VAL A 32 20.87 0.94 4.88
CA VAL A 32 21.64 0.50 6.05
C VAL A 32 22.60 1.63 6.48
N TYR A 33 22.30 2.26 7.61
CA TYR A 33 23.15 3.28 8.23
C TYR A 33 24.11 2.63 9.23
N MET A 34 25.40 2.54 8.88
CA MET A 34 26.45 1.96 9.72
C MET A 34 27.27 3.05 10.42
N TYR A 35 27.57 2.87 11.70
CA TYR A 35 28.43 3.78 12.47
C TYR A 35 29.24 3.03 13.53
N VAL A 36 30.35 3.64 13.97
CA VAL A 36 31.28 3.05 14.95
C VAL A 36 31.08 3.70 16.32
N ASP A 37 30.95 2.89 17.37
CA ASP A 37 30.99 3.36 18.75
C ASP A 37 32.44 3.43 19.22
N THR A 38 32.92 4.64 19.51
CA THR A 38 34.16 4.82 20.26
C THR A 38 33.88 4.75 21.76
N ASP A 39 34.82 4.24 22.57
CA ASP A 39 34.72 4.16 24.03
C ASP A 39 33.59 3.24 24.57
N ALA A 40 33.21 2.19 23.85
CA ALA A 40 32.20 1.19 24.23
C ALA A 40 30.75 1.69 24.48
N CYS A 41 30.50 3.01 24.41
CA CYS A 41 29.18 3.62 24.52
C CYS A 41 28.77 4.27 23.18
N PRO A 42 27.52 4.10 22.71
CA PRO A 42 27.09 4.71 21.45
C PRO A 42 27.18 6.24 21.46
N GLN A 43 27.71 6.82 20.39
CA GLN A 43 27.71 8.28 20.23
C GLN A 43 26.30 8.75 19.86
N PRO A 44 25.66 9.64 20.65
CA PRO A 44 24.23 9.89 20.56
C PRO A 44 23.78 10.52 19.24
N GLN A 45 24.64 11.30 18.58
CA GLN A 45 24.35 11.89 17.28
C GLN A 45 24.26 10.88 16.12
N TYR A 46 24.88 9.71 16.26
CA TYR A 46 24.78 8.61 15.30
C TYR A 46 23.71 7.61 15.74
N ALA A 47 23.69 7.23 17.02
CA ALA A 47 22.72 6.29 17.56
C ALA A 47 21.25 6.78 17.47
N GLY A 48 21.02 8.08 17.64
CA GLY A 48 19.69 8.69 17.48
C GLY A 48 19.05 8.50 16.10
N VAL A 49 19.81 8.10 15.07
CA VAL A 49 19.29 7.80 13.72
C VAL A 49 18.25 6.68 13.75
N SER A 50 18.22 5.81 14.77
CA SER A 50 17.15 4.81 14.88
C SER A 50 15.76 5.44 15.06
N GLY A 51 15.64 6.57 15.78
CA GLY A 51 14.37 7.31 15.90
C GLY A 51 13.90 7.92 14.58
N PHE A 52 14.84 8.39 13.75
CA PHE A 52 14.58 8.81 12.38
C PHE A 52 14.10 7.62 11.54
N ALA A 53 14.85 6.52 11.53
CA ALA A 53 14.58 5.31 10.75
C ALA A 53 13.19 4.72 11.02
N LYS A 54 12.81 4.59 12.30
CA LYS A 54 11.48 4.10 12.73
C LYS A 54 10.34 4.94 12.16
N SER A 55 10.50 6.27 12.17
CA SER A 55 9.49 7.19 11.65
C SER A 55 9.47 7.19 10.11
N ALA A 56 10.64 7.16 9.47
CA ALA A 56 10.77 7.16 8.01
C ALA A 56 10.17 5.89 7.37
N ARG A 57 10.35 4.70 8.00
CA ARG A 57 9.70 3.44 7.57
C ARG A 57 8.17 3.48 7.66
N MET A 58 7.60 4.31 8.55
CA MET A 58 6.15 4.53 8.63
C MET A 58 5.62 5.53 7.61
N GLU A 59 6.47 6.47 7.15
CA GLU A 59 6.10 7.49 6.18
C GLU A 59 6.23 7.01 4.72
N ASN A 60 7.15 6.08 4.43
CA ASN A 60 7.28 5.47 3.12
C ASN A 60 7.52 3.95 3.22
N GLY A 61 6.57 3.16 2.73
CA GLY A 61 6.66 1.69 2.70
C GLY A 61 7.72 1.14 1.75
N THR A 62 8.21 1.91 0.77
CA THR A 62 9.28 1.47 -0.14
C THR A 62 10.69 1.73 0.39
N LEU A 63 10.84 2.36 1.56
CA LEU A 63 12.14 2.65 2.17
C LEU A 63 12.31 1.87 3.48
N ARG A 64 13.15 0.83 3.41
CA ARG A 64 13.49 -0.02 4.56
C ARG A 64 14.77 0.53 5.21
N TYR A 65 14.65 1.05 6.43
CA TYR A 65 15.78 1.63 7.17
C TYR A 65 16.32 0.70 8.24
N LYS A 66 17.65 0.71 8.40
CA LYS A 66 18.35 0.05 9.49
C LYS A 66 19.48 0.91 10.05
N SER A 67 19.69 0.83 11.36
CA SER A 67 20.79 1.45 12.09
C SER A 67 21.68 0.36 12.69
N VAL A 68 22.95 0.33 12.29
CA VAL A 68 23.94 -0.70 12.67
C VAL A 68 25.11 -0.03 13.39
N ALA A 69 25.24 -0.29 14.67
CA ALA A 69 26.36 0.14 15.49
C ALA A 69 27.50 -0.90 15.48
N ILE A 70 28.75 -0.45 15.46
CA ILE A 70 29.93 -1.31 15.49
C ILE A 70 30.78 -0.90 16.69
N ALA A 71 30.84 -1.74 17.72
CA ALA A 71 31.43 -1.37 19.00
C ALA A 71 32.97 -1.43 19.05
N ASP A 72 33.58 -2.10 18.08
CA ASP A 72 35.03 -2.21 17.93
C ASP A 72 35.38 -2.53 16.47
N LEU A 73 36.37 -1.83 15.92
CA LEU A 73 36.92 -2.07 14.57
C LEU A 73 38.07 -3.09 14.61
N ASP A 74 38.81 -3.18 15.73
CA ASP A 74 40.01 -4.00 15.83
C ASP A 74 39.66 -5.50 15.92
N THR A 75 38.51 -5.86 16.49
CA THR A 75 37.96 -7.23 16.48
C THR A 75 37.23 -7.62 15.18
N LEU A 76 37.08 -6.71 14.21
CA LEU A 76 36.57 -7.01 12.86
C LEU A 76 37.69 -7.37 11.86
N ALA A 77 38.94 -7.52 12.29
CA ALA A 77 40.07 -7.82 11.39
C ALA A 77 39.89 -9.09 10.52
N ASP A 78 39.06 -10.05 10.94
CA ASP A 78 38.77 -11.30 10.21
C ASP A 78 37.38 -11.34 9.52
N VAL A 79 36.57 -10.26 9.58
CA VAL A 79 35.23 -10.18 8.96
C VAL A 79 35.10 -8.87 8.19
N ALA A 80 34.86 -8.92 6.88
CA ALA A 80 34.75 -7.68 6.12
C ALA A 80 33.51 -6.89 6.57
N LEU A 81 33.65 -5.56 6.74
CA LEU A 81 32.52 -4.65 6.96
C LEU A 81 31.44 -4.78 5.85
N VAL A 82 31.86 -5.23 4.66
CA VAL A 82 31.01 -5.56 3.52
C VAL A 82 30.12 -6.77 3.82
N ASP A 83 30.63 -7.81 4.49
CA ASP A 83 29.84 -9.00 4.85
C ASP A 83 28.77 -8.62 5.88
N VAL A 84 29.12 -7.80 6.88
CA VAL A 84 28.15 -7.23 7.83
C VAL A 84 27.07 -6.42 7.12
N ALA A 85 27.43 -5.59 6.12
CA ALA A 85 26.45 -4.85 5.35
C ALA A 85 25.53 -5.79 4.54
N ILE A 86 26.08 -6.81 3.87
CA ILE A 86 25.34 -7.80 3.08
C ILE A 86 24.38 -8.63 3.95
N ASP A 87 24.85 -9.14 5.09
CA ASP A 87 24.02 -9.88 6.04
C ASP A 87 22.86 -9.02 6.54
N GLU A 88 23.11 -7.74 6.81
CA GLU A 88 22.06 -6.81 7.22
C GLU A 88 21.10 -6.42 6.08
N PHE A 89 21.53 -6.38 4.81
CA PHE A 89 20.59 -6.27 3.68
C PHE A 89 19.67 -7.50 3.60
N ASN A 90 20.19 -8.70 3.90
CA ASN A 90 19.44 -9.95 3.87
C ASN A 90 18.52 -10.18 5.08
N ALA A 91 18.61 -9.36 6.14
CA ALA A 91 17.86 -9.54 7.40
C ALA A 91 16.95 -8.33 7.75
N PRO A 92 16.01 -7.92 6.89
CA PRO A 92 15.44 -6.57 6.87
C PRO A 92 14.57 -6.13 8.07
N GLU A 93 14.17 -7.05 8.96
CA GLU A 93 13.20 -6.72 10.02
C GLU A 93 13.77 -5.97 11.22
N ASP A 94 15.02 -6.24 11.60
CA ASP A 94 15.64 -5.63 12.79
C ASP A 94 16.17 -4.22 12.51
N ILE A 95 15.49 -3.18 13.03
CA ILE A 95 15.84 -1.77 12.75
C ILE A 95 17.09 -1.32 13.53
N GLU A 96 17.34 -1.87 14.72
CA GLU A 96 18.41 -1.46 15.64
C GLU A 96 19.33 -2.64 15.95
N VAL A 97 20.51 -2.64 15.35
CA VAL A 97 21.51 -3.71 15.47
C VAL A 97 22.83 -3.15 16.00
N ARG A 98 23.55 -3.94 16.80
CA ARG A 98 24.88 -3.61 17.32
C ARG A 98 25.81 -4.82 17.23
N TYR A 99 26.95 -4.66 16.58
CA TYR A 99 28.01 -5.67 16.55
C TYR A 99 29.01 -5.41 17.67
N VAL A 100 29.27 -6.43 18.50
CA VAL A 100 30.21 -6.37 19.63
C VAL A 100 31.03 -7.65 19.64
N ASN A 101 32.36 -7.55 19.51
CA ASN A 101 33.29 -8.70 19.46
C ASN A 101 32.86 -9.75 18.41
N GLY A 102 32.47 -9.30 17.21
CA GLY A 102 31.96 -10.16 16.13
C GLY A 102 30.54 -10.73 16.32
N LEU A 103 29.89 -10.52 17.48
CA LEU A 103 28.53 -10.98 17.74
C LEU A 103 27.50 -9.92 17.37
N ARG A 104 26.45 -10.34 16.65
CA ARG A 104 25.27 -9.52 16.30
C ARG A 104 24.30 -9.45 17.47
N TRP A 105 24.04 -8.25 17.98
CA TRP A 105 23.02 -7.96 18.98
C TRP A 105 21.89 -7.14 18.38
N VAL A 106 20.66 -7.39 18.82
CA VAL A 106 19.47 -6.67 18.37
C VAL A 106 18.83 -5.98 19.55
N HIS A 107 18.44 -4.72 19.39
CA HIS A 107 17.74 -3.98 20.43
C HIS A 107 16.30 -4.53 20.60
N ARG A 108 15.93 -4.88 21.84
CA ARG A 108 14.62 -5.37 22.23
C ARG A 108 14.24 -4.79 23.58
N LEU A 109 12.96 -4.48 23.77
CA LEU A 109 12.44 -4.01 25.06
C LEU A 109 12.17 -5.19 26.00
N ARG A 110 12.51 -5.04 27.28
CA ARG A 110 12.22 -6.03 28.33
C ARG A 110 11.47 -5.37 29.48
N GLU A 111 10.37 -5.97 29.93
CA GLU A 111 9.73 -5.53 31.18
C GLU A 111 10.67 -5.88 32.37
N ILE A 112 10.79 -4.95 33.32
CA ILE A 112 11.54 -5.15 34.56
C ILE A 112 10.54 -5.20 35.70
N ASP A 113 10.63 -6.21 36.56
CA ASP A 113 9.83 -6.27 37.77
C ASP A 113 10.31 -5.21 38.76
N GLN A 114 9.40 -4.38 39.25
CA GLN A 114 9.67 -3.34 40.24
C GLN A 114 10.34 -3.91 41.51
N GLN A 115 10.10 -5.18 41.85
CA GLN A 115 10.74 -5.84 43.00
C GLN A 115 12.25 -6.06 42.82
N GLN A 116 12.77 -5.95 41.59
CA GLN A 116 14.19 -6.08 41.26
C GLN A 116 14.96 -4.74 41.34
N LEU A 117 14.28 -3.63 41.63
CA LEU A 117 14.85 -2.28 41.63
C LEU A 117 15.17 -1.83 43.06
N THR A 118 16.34 -1.24 43.28
CA THR A 118 16.70 -0.70 44.60
C THR A 118 16.15 0.72 44.74
N ASP A 119 15.21 0.92 45.67
CA ASP A 119 14.87 2.26 46.14
C ASP A 119 16.06 2.81 46.94
N SER A 120 16.75 3.77 46.33
CA SER A 120 17.91 4.46 46.90
C SER A 120 17.54 5.80 47.56
N GLY A 121 16.26 6.09 47.69
CA GLY A 121 15.71 7.34 48.21
C GLY A 121 15.60 8.43 47.15
N LEU A 122 14.55 9.24 47.27
CA LEU A 122 14.25 10.33 46.35
C LEU A 122 15.37 11.39 46.34
N ARG A 123 16.02 11.58 45.18
CA ARG A 123 17.15 12.51 44.97
C ARG A 123 16.76 14.00 44.92
N LEU A 124 15.60 14.37 45.48
CA LEU A 124 15.13 15.75 45.57
C LEU A 124 15.41 16.33 46.97
N ARG A 125 16.21 17.40 47.01
CA ARG A 125 16.51 18.14 48.24
C ARG A 125 15.44 19.20 48.54
N GLN A 126 15.09 19.31 49.82
CA GLN A 126 14.36 20.45 50.37
C GLN A 126 15.17 21.74 50.17
N ALA A 127 14.53 22.79 49.62
CA ALA A 127 15.16 24.03 49.17
C ALA A 127 16.32 23.85 48.17
N GLY A 128 16.35 22.73 47.43
CA GLY A 128 17.30 22.50 46.35
C GLY A 128 17.14 23.48 45.17
N VAL A 129 18.20 23.62 44.38
CA VAL A 129 18.31 24.58 43.26
C VAL A 129 18.21 23.82 41.94
N TYR A 130 17.16 24.09 41.16
CA TYR A 130 16.83 23.29 39.96
C TYR A 130 16.68 24.16 38.72
N LEU A 131 17.37 23.77 37.64
CA LEU A 131 17.18 24.36 36.31
C LEU A 131 16.07 23.60 35.58
N ILE A 132 15.02 24.30 35.12
CA ILE A 132 13.88 23.69 34.42
C ILE A 132 13.72 24.31 33.03
N THR A 133 14.16 23.62 31.98
CA THR A 133 14.02 24.09 30.59
C THR A 133 12.64 23.79 30.05
N GLY A 134 12.08 24.71 29.25
CA GLY A 134 10.65 24.68 28.97
C GLY A 134 9.80 24.96 30.22
N GLY A 135 10.39 25.51 31.29
CA GLY A 135 9.77 25.64 32.62
C GLY A 135 8.53 26.54 32.69
N ALA A 136 8.26 27.34 31.66
CA ALA A 136 7.01 28.11 31.49
C ALA A 136 5.99 27.43 30.54
N GLY A 137 6.32 26.29 29.94
CA GLY A 137 5.39 25.43 29.19
C GLY A 137 4.59 24.51 30.11
N GLY A 138 3.64 23.74 29.57
CA GLY A 138 2.68 22.97 30.37
C GLY A 138 3.33 22.01 31.37
N ILE A 139 4.08 21.03 30.86
CA ILE A 139 4.74 20.01 31.70
C ILE A 139 5.80 20.63 32.62
N GLY A 140 6.57 21.61 32.13
CA GLY A 140 7.57 22.34 32.93
C GLY A 140 6.95 23.07 34.12
N LEU A 141 5.78 23.69 33.96
CA LEU A 141 5.03 24.34 35.04
C LEU A 141 4.41 23.35 36.03
N ILE A 142 4.00 22.16 35.59
CA ILE A 142 3.50 21.09 36.47
C ILE A 142 4.62 20.62 37.41
N ILE A 143 5.79 20.31 36.85
CA ILE A 143 6.97 19.93 37.64
C ILE A 143 7.42 21.07 38.57
N ALA A 144 7.37 22.32 38.10
CA ALA A 144 7.68 23.49 38.92
C ALA A 144 6.71 23.68 40.10
N ASP A 145 5.40 23.53 39.88
CA ASP A 145 4.38 23.63 40.92
C ASP A 145 4.57 22.54 41.99
N TYR A 146 4.84 21.30 41.57
CA TYR A 146 5.17 20.19 42.47
C TYR A 146 6.45 20.46 43.29
N LEU A 147 7.56 20.88 42.67
CA LEU A 147 8.82 21.17 43.37
C LEU A 147 8.71 22.36 44.32
N ALA A 148 7.94 23.39 43.93
CA ALA A 148 7.66 24.53 44.78
C ALA A 148 6.87 24.14 46.03
N ARG A 149 5.83 23.31 45.89
CA ARG A 149 4.94 22.92 47.00
C ARG A 149 5.54 21.85 47.92
N LYS A 150 6.06 20.75 47.36
CA LYS A 150 6.53 19.58 48.14
C LYS A 150 7.96 19.74 48.63
N HIS A 151 8.81 20.44 47.88
CA HIS A 151 10.26 20.57 48.15
C HIS A 151 10.74 21.99 48.42
N ARG A 152 9.87 23.01 48.35
CA ARG A 152 10.23 24.43 48.57
C ARG A 152 11.40 24.88 47.69
N GLY A 153 11.47 24.34 46.48
CA GLY A 153 12.63 24.48 45.60
C GLY A 153 12.93 25.93 45.19
N ARG A 154 14.19 26.18 44.88
CA ARG A 154 14.68 27.39 44.18
C ARG A 154 14.72 27.04 42.69
N LEU A 155 13.72 27.49 41.95
CA LEU A 155 13.43 27.03 40.59
C LEU A 155 13.80 28.11 39.58
N ILE A 156 14.72 27.78 38.68
CA ILE A 156 15.08 28.65 37.56
C ILE A 156 14.34 28.11 36.34
N LEU A 157 13.21 28.77 36.00
CA LEU A 157 12.37 28.43 34.86
C LEU A 157 12.91 29.09 33.61
N ILE A 158 13.22 28.30 32.59
CA ILE A 158 13.99 28.74 31.43
C ILE A 158 13.14 28.61 30.16
N GLY A 159 13.10 29.68 29.35
CA GLY A 159 12.49 29.62 28.02
C GLY A 159 12.87 30.80 27.12
N ARG A 160 12.65 30.66 25.81
CA ARG A 160 13.10 31.65 24.80
C ARG A 160 12.19 32.87 24.58
N ARG A 161 10.97 32.85 25.12
CA ARG A 161 9.93 33.89 24.93
C ARG A 161 9.84 34.80 26.15
N GLU A 162 9.20 35.96 25.99
CA GLU A 162 8.67 36.69 27.14
C GLU A 162 7.52 35.89 27.77
N LEU A 163 7.34 36.01 29.09
CA LEU A 163 6.18 35.44 29.78
C LEU A 163 4.90 36.16 29.33
N ASP A 164 3.84 35.41 29.08
CA ASP A 164 2.49 35.97 29.01
C ASP A 164 1.96 36.30 30.41
N GLU A 165 0.84 37.04 30.47
CA GLU A 165 0.24 37.50 31.72
C GLU A 165 -0.21 36.33 32.63
N ARG A 166 -0.69 35.22 32.06
CA ARG A 166 -1.12 34.03 32.80
C ARG A 166 0.09 33.30 33.41
N GLN A 167 1.20 33.22 32.67
CA GLN A 167 2.45 32.66 33.16
C GLN A 167 3.08 33.51 34.27
N ARG A 168 3.07 34.84 34.15
CA ARG A 168 3.51 35.78 35.21
C ARG A 168 2.70 35.55 36.49
N GLN A 169 1.37 35.63 36.39
CA GLN A 169 0.47 35.39 37.51
C GLN A 169 0.67 34.01 38.15
N ARG A 170 0.97 32.97 37.36
CA ARG A 170 1.25 31.63 37.92
C ARG A 170 2.59 31.57 38.66
N ILE A 171 3.64 32.20 38.14
CA ILE A 171 4.93 32.29 38.82
C ILE A 171 4.82 33.11 40.11
N ASP A 172 4.06 34.21 40.09
CA ASP A 172 3.78 35.01 41.28
C ASP A 172 2.99 34.23 42.34
N GLN A 173 2.04 33.38 41.94
CA GLN A 173 1.34 32.45 42.85
C GLN A 173 2.31 31.44 43.51
N LEU A 174 3.29 30.91 42.77
CA LEU A 174 4.29 30.01 43.35
C LEU A 174 5.21 30.73 44.34
N ASN A 175 5.58 31.98 44.03
CA ASN A 175 6.38 32.86 44.89
C ASN A 175 5.67 33.36 46.15
N GLN A 176 4.34 33.24 46.25
CA GLN A 176 3.59 33.48 47.50
C GLN A 176 3.77 32.35 48.53
N GLY A 177 4.33 31.20 48.11
CA GLY A 177 4.67 30.08 48.98
C GLY A 177 6.02 30.24 49.70
N GLN A 178 6.64 29.10 50.03
CA GLN A 178 7.98 29.04 50.62
C GLN A 178 9.07 28.66 49.60
N ALA A 179 8.72 28.65 48.31
CA ALA A 179 9.62 28.43 47.18
C ALA A 179 10.08 29.76 46.59
N GLU A 180 11.18 29.73 45.84
CA GLU A 180 11.64 30.87 45.05
C GLU A 180 11.66 30.47 43.58
N VAL A 181 10.81 31.09 42.76
CA VAL A 181 10.60 30.74 41.35
C VAL A 181 10.97 31.94 40.48
N ILE A 182 12.04 31.79 39.70
CA ILE A 182 12.63 32.84 38.89
C ILE A 182 12.54 32.44 37.43
N TYR A 183 12.02 33.34 36.59
CA TYR A 183 12.11 33.18 35.14
C TYR A 183 13.42 33.72 34.58
N ARG A 184 13.99 33.02 33.61
CA ARG A 184 15.09 33.49 32.77
C ARG A 184 14.73 33.30 31.30
N ARG A 185 14.78 34.41 30.55
CA ARG A 185 14.63 34.38 29.10
C ARG A 185 15.97 34.01 28.47
N THR A 186 16.07 32.77 28.01
CA THR A 186 17.29 32.15 27.48
C THR A 186 16.88 31.15 26.41
N ASP A 187 17.48 31.23 25.22
CA ASP A 187 17.41 30.11 24.28
C ASP A 187 18.44 29.06 24.66
N ILE A 188 17.97 27.87 25.05
CA ILE A 188 18.85 26.76 25.44
C ILE A 188 19.60 26.16 24.24
N SER A 189 19.24 26.54 23.01
CA SER A 189 19.95 26.18 21.78
C SER A 189 21.11 27.13 21.47
N ASP A 190 21.38 28.13 22.33
CA ASP A 190 22.53 29.02 22.27
C ASP A 190 23.47 28.73 23.45
N ALA A 191 24.66 28.20 23.13
CA ALA A 191 25.62 27.78 24.15
C ALA A 191 26.11 28.92 25.05
N ALA A 192 26.24 30.14 24.53
CA ALA A 192 26.72 31.29 25.31
C ALA A 192 25.65 31.79 26.28
N GLN A 193 24.38 31.74 25.89
CA GLN A 193 23.27 32.05 26.80
C GLN A 193 23.13 30.98 27.89
N VAL A 194 23.32 29.70 27.58
CA VAL A 194 23.30 28.61 28.57
C VAL A 194 24.46 28.73 29.57
N GLU A 195 25.67 29.05 29.11
CA GLU A 195 26.83 29.29 29.98
C GLU A 195 26.62 30.50 30.90
N THR A 196 26.06 31.59 30.37
CA THR A 196 25.70 32.78 31.17
C THR A 196 24.65 32.45 32.24
N LEU A 197 23.59 31.74 31.85
CA LEU A 197 22.52 31.30 32.75
C LEU A 197 23.04 30.42 33.91
N VAL A 198 23.94 29.48 33.63
CA VAL A 198 24.54 28.61 34.65
C VAL A 198 25.46 29.43 35.57
N ALA A 199 26.28 30.33 35.02
CA ALA A 199 27.15 31.20 35.80
C ALA A 199 26.36 32.12 36.75
N GLU A 200 25.33 32.82 36.26
CA GLU A 200 24.43 33.65 37.10
C GLU A 200 23.74 32.83 38.20
N THR A 201 23.36 31.59 37.91
CA THR A 201 22.68 30.72 38.89
C THR A 201 23.65 30.28 39.99
N LEU A 202 24.89 29.95 39.64
CA LEU A 202 25.94 29.62 40.60
C LEU A 202 26.37 30.84 41.42
N GLU A 203 26.48 32.03 40.83
CA GLU A 203 26.77 33.28 41.56
C GLU A 203 25.67 33.61 42.59
N ARG A 204 24.41 33.27 42.29
CA ARG A 204 23.26 33.53 43.19
C ARG A 204 23.09 32.51 44.31
N TYR A 205 23.46 31.25 44.09
CA TYR A 205 23.08 30.14 44.98
C TYR A 205 24.21 29.17 45.36
N ASP A 206 25.44 29.42 44.94
CA ASP A 206 26.67 28.62 45.12
C ASP A 206 26.63 27.19 44.52
N ARG A 207 25.44 26.62 44.24
CA ARG A 207 25.26 25.26 43.75
C ARG A 207 23.98 25.08 42.93
N ILE A 208 24.08 24.32 41.85
CA ILE A 208 22.93 23.71 41.16
C ILE A 208 22.82 22.26 41.63
N HIS A 209 21.61 21.81 41.97
CA HIS A 209 21.35 20.48 42.50
C HIS A 209 20.81 19.52 41.42
N GLY A 210 20.08 20.03 40.43
CA GLY A 210 19.62 19.18 39.33
C GLY A 210 19.19 19.97 38.11
N VAL A 211 19.22 19.28 36.97
CA VAL A 211 18.74 19.79 35.67
C VAL A 211 17.52 18.97 35.25
N ILE A 212 16.46 19.65 34.84
CA ILE A 212 15.24 19.05 34.27
C ILE A 212 15.05 19.66 32.89
N HIS A 213 15.37 18.89 31.85
CA HIS A 213 15.31 19.35 30.47
C HIS A 213 13.96 18.95 29.84
N ALA A 214 13.01 19.89 29.80
CA ALA A 214 11.68 19.71 29.18
C ALA A 214 11.42 20.70 28.03
N ALA A 215 12.46 21.34 27.49
CA ALA A 215 12.36 22.13 26.27
C ALA A 215 12.12 21.24 25.05
N GLY A 216 11.15 21.62 24.22
CA GLY A 216 10.83 20.92 22.99
C GLY A 216 9.93 21.74 22.09
N VAL A 217 9.97 21.44 20.79
CA VAL A 217 9.08 21.98 19.75
C VAL A 217 8.71 20.80 18.85
N ILE A 218 7.46 20.78 18.40
CA ILE A 218 6.96 19.86 17.37
C ILE A 218 6.56 20.69 16.16
N GLN A 219 6.85 20.19 14.96
CA GLN A 219 6.38 20.73 13.69
C GLN A 219 6.07 19.55 12.77
N ASP A 220 4.89 18.95 12.91
CA ASP A 220 4.56 17.73 12.15
C ASP A 220 4.57 18.00 10.64
N GLY A 221 5.21 17.10 9.89
CA GLY A 221 5.33 17.21 8.44
C GLY A 221 6.07 16.01 7.84
N LEU A 222 5.53 15.45 6.76
CA LEU A 222 6.13 14.32 6.06
C LEU A 222 7.52 14.68 5.53
N LEU A 223 8.46 13.76 5.66
CA LEU A 223 9.86 13.90 5.28
C LEU A 223 10.04 14.39 3.83
N ALA A 224 9.17 13.95 2.91
CA ALA A 224 9.17 14.37 1.50
C ALA A 224 8.98 15.89 1.28
N SER A 225 8.29 16.58 2.19
CA SER A 225 7.97 18.01 2.08
C SER A 225 8.58 18.87 3.20
N LYS A 226 9.21 18.23 4.18
CA LYS A 226 9.83 18.84 5.36
C LYS A 226 10.99 19.74 4.97
N ARG A 227 11.07 20.97 5.48
CA ARG A 227 12.21 21.86 5.17
C ARG A 227 13.37 21.68 6.13
N ALA A 228 14.59 21.91 5.66
CA ALA A 228 15.79 21.78 6.48
C ALA A 228 15.80 22.75 7.68
N GLU A 229 15.20 23.94 7.58
CA GLU A 229 15.07 24.84 8.73
C GLU A 229 14.07 24.33 9.78
N GLU A 230 13.00 23.67 9.35
CA GLU A 230 11.98 23.07 10.24
C GLU A 230 12.59 21.88 11.00
N PHE A 231 13.29 20.99 10.27
CA PHE A 231 14.05 19.88 10.85
C PHE A 231 15.07 20.38 11.89
N ARG A 232 15.86 21.42 11.54
CA ARG A 232 16.79 22.07 12.48
C ARG A 232 16.08 22.68 13.69
N ALA A 233 14.91 23.31 13.51
CA ALA A 233 14.17 23.97 14.58
C ALA A 233 13.57 23.00 15.61
N VAL A 234 13.25 21.76 15.21
CA VAL A 234 12.80 20.68 16.12
C VAL A 234 13.98 20.04 16.85
N LEU A 235 15.10 19.79 16.16
CA LEU A 235 16.33 19.29 16.77
C LEU A 235 16.93 20.29 17.77
N ALA A 236 16.90 21.59 17.47
CA ALA A 236 17.53 22.66 18.25
C ALA A 236 17.34 22.54 19.79
N PRO A 237 16.10 22.53 20.33
CA PRO A 237 15.91 22.53 21.77
C PRO A 237 16.37 21.25 22.47
N LYS A 238 16.10 20.06 21.89
CA LYS A 238 16.37 18.77 22.54
C LYS A 238 17.81 18.28 22.34
N VAL A 239 18.37 18.45 21.14
CA VAL A 239 19.73 17.97 20.80
C VAL A 239 20.79 18.94 21.32
N TYR A 240 20.76 20.19 20.85
CA TYR A 240 21.74 21.20 21.23
C TYR A 240 21.55 21.64 22.68
N GLY A 241 20.30 21.79 23.13
CA GLY A 241 20.01 22.13 24.52
C GLY A 241 20.53 21.11 25.53
N THR A 242 20.32 19.81 25.28
CA THR A 242 20.90 18.74 26.12
C THR A 242 22.42 18.83 26.18
N TYR A 243 23.07 18.97 25.03
CA TYR A 243 24.54 19.05 24.95
C TYR A 243 25.11 20.30 25.62
N TYR A 244 24.49 21.48 25.46
CA TYR A 244 24.96 22.72 26.05
C TYR A 244 24.69 22.79 27.56
N LEU A 245 23.58 22.23 28.05
CA LEU A 245 23.31 22.12 29.49
C LEU A 245 24.32 21.19 30.16
N ASP A 246 24.61 20.02 29.58
CA ASP A 246 25.66 19.15 30.09
C ASP A 246 27.03 19.83 30.08
N ARG A 247 27.39 20.52 28.98
CA ARG A 247 28.66 21.24 28.88
C ARG A 247 28.80 22.33 29.94
N ALA A 248 27.76 23.14 30.15
CA ALA A 248 27.78 24.24 31.11
C ALA A 248 27.74 23.74 32.57
N THR A 249 27.07 22.61 32.83
CA THR A 249 26.95 22.01 34.17
C THR A 249 27.97 20.90 34.45
N LYS A 250 28.94 20.67 33.56
CA LYS A 250 29.90 19.54 33.63
C LYS A 250 30.66 19.45 34.97
N ASP A 251 30.99 20.61 35.55
CA ASP A 251 31.77 20.77 36.78
C ASP A 251 30.86 20.96 38.03
N CYS A 252 29.53 20.92 37.87
CA CYS A 252 28.58 21.05 38.97
C CYS A 252 28.39 19.71 39.70
N GLU A 253 28.31 19.74 41.03
CA GLU A 253 27.90 18.60 41.85
C GLU A 253 26.39 18.35 41.79
N LEU A 254 25.89 17.96 40.62
CA LEU A 254 24.48 17.60 40.43
C LEU A 254 24.13 16.31 41.19
N ASP A 255 22.91 16.25 41.73
CA ASP A 255 22.27 15.02 42.21
C ASP A 255 21.70 14.22 41.02
N PHE A 256 21.13 14.92 40.03
CA PHE A 256 20.53 14.32 38.82
C PHE A 256 20.56 15.25 37.59
N PHE A 257 20.41 14.65 36.42
CA PHE A 257 20.22 15.30 35.12
C PHE A 257 19.12 14.55 34.35
N VAL A 258 17.90 15.08 34.34
CA VAL A 258 16.73 14.41 33.74
C VAL A 258 16.39 15.01 32.38
N LEU A 259 16.21 14.13 31.38
CA LEU A 259 15.79 14.43 30.02
C LEU A 259 14.34 13.99 29.81
N PHE A 260 13.46 14.93 29.43
CA PHE A 260 12.07 14.61 29.11
C PHE A 260 12.02 14.22 27.63
N SER A 261 12.12 12.92 27.38
CA SER A 261 12.05 12.28 26.07
C SER A 261 10.61 11.96 25.68
N SER A 262 10.40 11.02 24.75
CA SER A 262 9.07 10.69 24.23
C SER A 262 9.05 9.30 23.60
N LEU A 263 7.91 8.60 23.76
CA LEU A 263 7.62 7.34 23.06
C LEU A 263 7.87 7.37 21.54
N ALA A 264 7.89 8.55 20.91
CA ALA A 264 8.27 8.74 19.51
C ALA A 264 9.74 8.30 19.22
N GLY A 265 10.69 8.48 20.14
CA GLY A 265 12.07 8.00 19.99
C GLY A 265 12.16 6.46 20.00
N ILE A 266 11.35 5.84 20.87
CA ILE A 266 11.27 4.37 21.00
C ILE A 266 10.55 3.73 19.81
N GLY A 267 9.37 4.24 19.46
CA GLY A 267 8.44 3.59 18.54
C GLY A 267 8.36 4.18 17.13
N GLY A 268 8.88 5.39 16.91
CA GLY A 268 8.60 6.19 15.72
C GLY A 268 7.19 6.80 15.72
N ASN A 269 6.98 7.83 14.89
CA ASN A 269 5.66 8.40 14.62
C ASN A 269 5.63 9.07 13.23
N ILE A 270 4.48 9.03 12.54
CA ILE A 270 4.31 9.55 11.19
C ILE A 270 4.39 11.08 11.19
N GLY A 271 5.22 11.65 10.32
CA GLY A 271 5.43 13.10 10.20
C GLY A 271 6.37 13.69 11.26
N GLN A 272 7.08 12.83 12.01
CA GLN A 272 7.90 13.21 13.17
C GLN A 272 9.34 12.66 13.10
N THR A 273 9.88 12.45 11.89
CA THR A 273 11.26 11.97 11.68
C THR A 273 12.34 12.79 12.41
N ASP A 274 12.16 14.12 12.54
CA ASP A 274 13.03 15.01 13.32
C ASP A 274 12.79 14.90 14.84
N TYR A 275 11.53 14.88 15.27
CA TYR A 275 11.17 14.81 16.68
C TYR A 275 11.58 13.46 17.28
N SER A 276 11.31 12.35 16.59
CA SER A 276 11.74 11.00 17.00
C SER A 276 13.26 10.88 17.06
N TYR A 277 13.99 11.45 16.09
CA TYR A 277 15.45 11.56 16.16
C TYR A 277 15.91 12.34 17.41
N ALA A 278 15.30 13.50 17.66
CA ALA A 278 15.71 14.38 18.77
C ALA A 278 15.44 13.77 20.15
N ASN A 279 14.44 12.87 20.27
CA ASN A 279 14.21 12.07 21.47
C ASN A 279 15.19 10.89 21.57
N ALA A 280 15.33 10.09 20.50
CA ALA A 280 16.32 8.99 20.46
C ALA A 280 17.78 9.45 20.68
N PHE A 281 18.11 10.69 20.29
CA PHE A 281 19.38 11.34 20.64
C PHE A 281 19.54 11.48 22.16
N MET A 282 18.52 11.97 22.86
CA MET A 282 18.55 12.15 24.32
C MET A 282 18.64 10.81 25.05
N ASP A 283 17.90 9.81 24.58
CA ASP A 283 17.91 8.45 25.13
C ASP A 283 19.32 7.84 25.08
N ASN A 284 19.98 7.93 23.92
CA ASN A 284 21.37 7.51 23.75
C ASN A 284 22.37 8.42 24.48
N PHE A 285 22.05 9.71 24.63
CA PHE A 285 22.89 10.68 25.36
C PHE A 285 22.98 10.33 26.84
N VAL A 286 21.94 9.71 27.42
CA VAL A 286 22.02 9.16 28.78
C VAL A 286 23.13 8.13 28.87
N SER A 287 23.11 7.08 28.04
CA SER A 287 24.13 6.02 28.04
C SER A 287 25.55 6.58 27.87
N TRP A 288 25.71 7.57 27.00
CA TRP A 288 26.98 8.28 26.81
C TRP A 288 27.41 9.08 28.06
N ARG A 289 26.52 9.90 28.65
CA ARG A 289 26.80 10.71 29.85
C ARG A 289 27.04 9.84 31.08
N GLU A 290 26.36 8.71 31.19
CA GLU A 290 26.58 7.71 32.24
C GLU A 290 27.95 7.04 32.10
N GLY A 291 28.40 6.79 30.86
CA GLY A 291 29.79 6.42 30.57
C GLY A 291 30.82 7.50 30.93
N LEU A 292 30.45 8.78 31.00
CA LEU A 292 31.29 9.85 31.56
C LEU A 292 31.22 9.90 33.10
N ARG A 293 30.04 9.64 33.68
CA ARG A 293 29.81 9.59 35.14
C ARG A 293 30.61 8.46 35.80
N SER A 294 30.62 7.27 35.20
CA SER A 294 31.43 6.13 35.68
C SER A 294 32.94 6.42 35.62
N ARG A 295 33.37 7.26 34.67
CA ARG A 295 34.74 7.79 34.54
C ARG A 295 35.01 9.04 35.41
N LEU A 296 34.08 9.42 36.30
CA LEU A 296 34.13 10.63 37.16
C LEU A 296 34.27 11.96 36.40
N GLN A 297 33.92 12.00 35.11
CA GLN A 297 33.95 13.20 34.26
C GLN A 297 32.62 13.97 34.26
N ARG A 298 31.58 13.42 34.92
CA ARG A 298 30.28 14.04 35.18
C ARG A 298 29.76 13.60 36.55
N GLN A 299 28.88 14.41 37.12
CA GLN A 299 28.18 14.11 38.38
C GLN A 299 26.66 14.13 38.17
N GLY A 300 25.94 13.51 39.11
CA GLY A 300 24.48 13.32 39.08
C GLY A 300 24.03 12.23 38.11
N GLN A 301 23.07 11.41 38.53
CA GLN A 301 22.50 10.35 37.68
C GLN A 301 21.77 10.96 36.49
N THR A 302 22.05 10.47 35.31
CA THR A 302 21.37 10.88 34.07
C THR A 302 20.20 9.95 33.81
N ILE A 303 19.01 10.49 33.57
CA ILE A 303 17.79 9.70 33.31
C ILE A 303 17.01 10.27 32.12
N ALA A 304 16.63 9.43 31.17
CA ALA A 304 15.63 9.75 30.15
C ALA A 304 14.26 9.22 30.57
N LEU A 305 13.23 10.06 30.42
CA LEU A 305 11.84 9.71 30.69
C LEU A 305 11.06 9.81 29.39
N ASP A 306 10.70 8.66 28.82
CA ASP A 306 9.96 8.56 27.57
C ASP A 306 8.47 8.75 27.83
N TRP A 307 8.05 10.01 27.82
CA TRP A 307 6.69 10.37 28.15
C TRP A 307 5.69 9.99 27.04
N PRO A 308 4.48 9.54 27.42
CA PRO A 308 3.33 9.52 26.54
C PRO A 308 2.76 10.94 26.43
N LEU A 309 1.60 11.09 25.78
CA LEU A 309 0.86 12.35 25.81
C LEU A 309 0.38 12.67 27.24
N TRP A 310 0.61 13.88 27.72
CA TRP A 310 0.09 14.36 29.01
C TRP A 310 -1.31 14.98 28.84
N ALA A 311 -2.25 14.67 29.75
CA ALA A 311 -3.60 15.24 29.75
C ALA A 311 -3.59 16.77 29.99
N ASP A 312 -2.79 17.20 30.96
CA ASP A 312 -2.66 18.59 31.40
C ASP A 312 -1.55 19.37 30.66
N GLY A 313 -0.99 18.78 29.60
CA GLY A 313 0.11 19.33 28.81
C GLY A 313 -0.33 20.39 27.79
N THR A 314 0.64 21.18 27.29
CA THR A 314 0.41 22.16 26.20
C THR A 314 0.36 21.55 24.81
N MET A 315 0.82 20.30 24.66
CA MET A 315 0.68 19.52 23.44
C MET A 315 -0.56 18.63 23.61
N GLN A 316 -1.71 19.14 23.20
CA GLN A 316 -2.94 18.35 23.14
C GLN A 316 -3.15 17.85 21.72
N VAL A 317 -3.52 16.58 21.59
CA VAL A 317 -4.03 16.01 20.34
C VAL A 317 -5.54 16.18 20.28
N ASP A 318 -6.10 16.18 19.08
CA ASP A 318 -7.54 16.21 18.86
C ASP A 318 -8.26 14.97 19.43
N ALA A 319 -9.59 15.07 19.55
CA ALA A 319 -10.40 14.01 20.13
C ALA A 319 -10.33 12.68 19.36
N GLN A 320 -10.11 12.70 18.04
CA GLN A 320 -10.03 11.52 17.19
C GLN A 320 -8.69 10.80 17.36
N THR A 321 -7.58 11.54 17.43
CA THR A 321 -6.25 11.00 17.74
C THR A 321 -6.20 10.45 19.17
N ARG A 322 -6.84 11.13 20.14
CA ARG A 322 -7.00 10.62 21.51
C ARG A 322 -7.82 9.34 21.55
N ALA A 323 -8.96 9.28 20.86
CA ALA A 323 -9.78 8.08 20.77
C ALA A 323 -9.00 6.92 20.13
N ARG A 324 -8.23 7.18 19.06
CA ARG A 324 -7.37 6.17 18.42
C ARG A 324 -6.31 5.61 19.38
N LEU A 325 -5.60 6.46 20.13
CA LEU A 325 -4.60 6.01 21.13
C LEU A 325 -5.19 5.04 22.17
N VAL A 326 -6.38 5.36 22.69
CA VAL A 326 -7.10 4.52 23.64
C VAL A 326 -7.61 3.25 22.97
N ASN A 327 -8.20 3.37 21.79
CA ASN A 327 -8.96 2.28 21.16
C ASN A 327 -8.08 1.31 20.36
N THR A 328 -6.84 1.67 19.98
CA THR A 328 -5.90 0.75 19.29
C THR A 328 -4.72 0.31 20.16
N VAL A 329 -4.27 1.13 21.11
CA VAL A 329 -3.05 0.85 21.92
C VAL A 329 -3.37 0.68 23.41
N GLY A 330 -4.59 1.00 23.85
CA GLY A 330 -4.97 1.05 25.26
C GLY A 330 -4.40 2.25 26.04
N MET A 331 -3.67 3.16 25.37
CA MET A 331 -3.01 4.29 26.04
C MET A 331 -3.98 5.47 26.24
N LEU A 332 -4.13 5.89 27.49
CA LEU A 332 -4.81 7.12 27.90
C LEU A 332 -3.78 8.25 28.06
N PRO A 333 -4.15 9.52 27.82
CA PRO A 333 -3.29 10.65 28.17
C PRO A 333 -2.99 10.66 29.67
N LEU A 334 -1.70 10.78 30.00
CA LEU A 334 -1.15 10.70 31.35
C LEU A 334 -1.61 11.90 32.21
N PRO A 335 -2.34 11.67 33.32
CA PRO A 335 -2.68 12.71 34.29
C PRO A 335 -1.43 13.27 34.99
N ALA A 336 -1.49 14.55 35.38
CA ALA A 336 -0.34 15.22 36.00
C ALA A 336 0.18 14.57 37.29
N ASP A 337 -0.70 14.00 38.12
CA ASP A 337 -0.36 13.32 39.37
C ASP A 337 0.37 11.98 39.11
N ALA A 338 -0.14 11.16 38.20
CA ALA A 338 0.53 9.94 37.76
C ALA A 338 1.89 10.23 37.08
N GLY A 339 2.01 11.32 36.33
CA GLY A 339 3.27 11.76 35.74
C GLY A 339 4.30 12.24 36.80
N ILE A 340 3.83 12.90 37.85
CA ILE A 340 4.67 13.26 39.01
C ILE A 340 5.12 12.00 39.77
N GLU A 341 4.25 11.01 39.96
CA GLU A 341 4.61 9.74 40.60
C GLU A 341 5.71 9.01 39.83
N ALA A 342 5.57 8.87 38.50
CA ALA A 342 6.59 8.27 37.64
C ALA A 342 7.93 9.04 37.69
N PHE A 343 7.89 10.37 37.80
CA PHE A 343 9.07 11.21 37.98
C PHE A 343 9.75 11.00 39.36
N GLU A 344 8.96 10.84 40.44
CA GLU A 344 9.51 10.49 41.77
C GLU A 344 10.16 9.09 41.77
N GLN A 345 9.49 8.10 41.19
CA GLN A 345 9.98 6.72 41.10
C GLN A 345 11.30 6.63 40.32
N ALA A 346 11.38 7.26 39.15
CA ALA A 346 12.60 7.27 38.35
C ALA A 346 13.79 7.92 39.08
N LEU A 347 13.55 8.98 39.86
CA LEU A 347 14.58 9.62 40.68
C LEU A 347 14.97 8.83 41.95
N ALA A 348 14.18 7.83 42.35
CA ALA A 348 14.43 6.98 43.50
C ALA A 348 15.22 5.71 43.16
N TRP A 349 15.00 5.12 41.98
CA TRP A 349 15.72 3.93 41.53
C TRP A 349 17.16 4.24 41.08
N HIS A 350 18.10 3.33 41.33
CA HIS A 350 19.52 3.54 41.00
C HIS A 350 19.95 2.88 39.69
N GLU A 351 19.32 1.75 39.36
CA GLU A 351 19.65 0.88 38.23
C GLU A 351 19.05 1.33 36.90
N ILE A 352 18.13 2.30 36.93
CA ILE A 352 17.40 2.79 35.76
C ILE A 352 17.99 4.12 35.28
N ASN A 353 18.38 4.12 34.01
CA ASN A 353 18.82 5.29 33.27
C ASN A 353 17.80 5.71 32.18
N GLN A 354 16.87 4.84 31.80
CA GLN A 354 15.78 5.17 30.87
C GLN A 354 14.48 4.51 31.34
N LEU A 355 13.39 5.29 31.43
CA LEU A 355 12.08 4.80 31.84
C LEU A 355 11.02 5.12 30.77
N ILE A 356 10.42 4.05 30.23
CA ILE A 356 9.29 4.14 29.32
C ILE A 356 8.01 4.28 30.14
N VAL A 357 7.37 5.45 30.05
CA VAL A 357 6.12 5.73 30.78
C VAL A 357 4.93 5.49 29.87
N THR A 358 3.99 4.68 30.35
CA THR A 358 2.69 4.44 29.68
C THR A 358 1.58 4.53 30.71
N TYR A 359 0.38 4.88 30.28
CA TYR A 359 -0.78 5.03 31.16
C TYR A 359 -2.04 4.55 30.42
N GLY A 360 -2.92 3.82 31.10
CA GLY A 360 -4.12 3.23 30.52
C GLY A 360 -4.25 1.73 30.74
N ASP A 361 -4.80 1.01 29.77
CA ASP A 361 -5.05 -0.43 29.85
C ASP A 361 -3.72 -1.21 29.75
N LYS A 362 -3.24 -1.70 30.90
CA LYS A 362 -1.96 -2.43 31.01
C LYS A 362 -1.88 -3.65 30.10
N SER A 363 -2.99 -4.36 29.87
CA SER A 363 -3.00 -5.56 29.04
C SER A 363 -2.88 -5.21 27.55
N ARG A 364 -3.65 -4.22 27.09
CA ARG A 364 -3.59 -3.74 25.69
C ARG A 364 -2.27 -3.03 25.38
N ILE A 365 -1.76 -2.25 26.32
CA ILE A 365 -0.44 -1.60 26.21
C ILE A 365 0.66 -2.67 26.09
N ARG A 366 0.69 -3.68 26.98
CA ARG A 366 1.63 -4.81 26.86
C ARG A 366 1.51 -5.53 25.53
N ALA A 367 0.29 -5.91 25.11
CA ALA A 367 0.06 -6.57 23.83
C ALA A 367 0.59 -5.74 22.65
N SER A 368 0.40 -4.41 22.67
CA SER A 368 0.90 -3.51 21.61
C SER A 368 2.42 -3.38 21.56
N ILE A 369 3.11 -3.54 22.70
CA ILE A 369 4.57 -3.50 22.82
C ILE A 369 5.16 -4.88 22.47
N GLN A 370 4.51 -5.96 22.90
CA GLN A 370 4.88 -7.36 22.60
C GLN A 370 4.64 -7.72 21.14
N ALA A 371 3.56 -7.28 20.51
CA ALA A 371 3.32 -7.48 19.06
C ALA A 371 4.35 -6.76 18.17
N LYS A 372 5.06 -5.75 18.70
CA LYS A 372 6.23 -5.10 18.07
C LYS A 372 7.57 -5.74 18.47
N SER A 373 7.54 -6.75 19.32
CA SER A 373 8.69 -7.41 19.95
C SER A 373 8.57 -8.93 19.80
N ILE A 374 8.30 -9.42 18.58
CA ILE A 374 8.08 -10.84 18.32
C ILE A 374 9.32 -11.66 18.71
N GLU A 375 9.00 -12.76 19.39
CA GLU A 375 9.82 -13.82 19.95
C GLU A 375 10.99 -14.28 19.06
N GLY A 376 12.19 -14.22 19.64
CA GLY A 376 13.18 -15.26 19.46
C GLY A 376 13.53 -15.79 20.85
N ASP A 377 13.25 -17.07 21.12
CA ASP A 377 13.47 -17.67 22.44
C ASP A 377 14.95 -17.62 22.85
N ALA A 378 15.26 -16.73 23.80
CA ALA A 378 16.59 -16.64 24.40
C ALA A 378 16.99 -17.93 25.17
N GLU A 379 16.03 -18.73 25.60
CA GLU A 379 16.28 -20.03 26.26
C GLU A 379 16.71 -21.14 25.27
N ALA A 380 16.24 -21.11 24.01
CA ALA A 380 16.57 -22.17 23.04
C ALA A 380 18.05 -22.17 22.62
N VAL A 381 18.74 -21.03 22.71
CA VAL A 381 20.17 -20.89 22.36
C VAL A 381 21.10 -21.25 23.53
N LEU A 382 20.71 -20.94 24.76
CA LEU A 382 21.50 -21.26 25.96
C LEU A 382 21.41 -22.74 26.36
N THR A 383 20.33 -23.44 26.01
CA THR A 383 20.10 -24.86 26.37
C THR A 383 21.05 -25.85 25.67
N ARG A 384 21.94 -25.39 24.78
CA ARG A 384 23.05 -26.22 24.23
C ARG A 384 24.37 -26.12 24.99
N ALA A 385 24.45 -25.37 26.09
CA ALA A 385 25.72 -25.07 26.77
C ALA A 385 25.75 -25.37 28.29
N GLY A 386 24.70 -25.91 28.91
CA GLY A 386 24.62 -25.95 30.39
C GLY A 386 23.66 -26.95 31.03
N GLU A 387 23.70 -28.23 30.68
CA GLU A 387 23.14 -29.27 31.56
C GLU A 387 24.05 -29.48 32.79
N ALA A 388 23.66 -29.00 33.98
CA ALA A 388 23.89 -29.67 35.28
C ALA A 388 23.28 -28.92 36.49
N ILE A 389 22.87 -29.72 37.49
CA ILE A 389 22.51 -29.39 38.90
C ILE A 389 21.00 -29.17 39.19
N GLU A 390 20.57 -29.79 40.29
CA GLU A 390 19.20 -30.26 40.58
C GLU A 390 18.49 -29.56 41.77
N MET A 391 17.16 -29.77 41.84
CA MET A 391 16.33 -30.13 43.02
C MET A 391 15.66 -29.08 43.97
N GLN A 392 14.33 -29.27 44.13
CA GLN A 392 13.51 -29.34 45.36
C GLN A 392 13.10 -28.05 46.15
N ASP A 393 11.90 -27.86 46.73
CA ASP A 393 10.66 -28.65 46.93
C ASP A 393 9.56 -27.80 47.65
N SER A 394 8.31 -28.30 47.67
CA SER A 394 7.27 -28.16 48.73
C SER A 394 6.51 -26.83 49.01
N GLY A 395 5.24 -26.77 48.56
CA GLY A 395 4.07 -27.17 49.38
C GLY A 395 3.40 -26.18 50.38
N GLY A 396 2.06 -26.18 50.41
CA GLY A 396 1.26 -25.75 51.58
C GLY A 396 -0.05 -24.99 51.28
N ALA A 397 -1.19 -25.50 51.74
CA ALA A 397 -2.52 -24.87 51.63
C ALA A 397 -3.27 -24.90 52.97
N LEU A 398 -4.23 -23.96 53.18
CA LEU A 398 -5.62 -24.16 53.66
C LEU A 398 -6.23 -22.97 54.46
N ASP A 399 -7.53 -22.73 54.15
CA ASP A 399 -8.67 -22.40 55.02
C ASP A 399 -8.96 -21.00 55.66
N ALA A 400 -9.97 -20.34 55.05
CA ALA A 400 -11.36 -20.21 55.54
C ALA A 400 -11.89 -18.98 56.34
N GLN A 401 -12.66 -18.14 55.60
CA GLN A 401 -14.00 -17.57 55.94
C GLN A 401 -14.16 -16.51 57.08
N PRO A 402 -15.30 -15.75 57.17
CA PRO A 402 -16.46 -15.62 56.25
C PRO A 402 -16.95 -14.17 55.88
N ARG A 403 -17.52 -14.07 54.67
CA ARG A 403 -18.78 -13.37 54.28
C ARG A 403 -19.17 -11.99 54.87
N VAL A 404 -19.12 -10.97 54.02
CA VAL A 404 -20.10 -9.85 53.97
C VAL A 404 -20.64 -9.61 52.54
N GLY A 405 -19.79 -9.69 51.50
CA GLY A 405 -20.14 -9.28 50.12
C GLY A 405 -21.16 -10.12 49.33
N GLN A 406 -21.76 -11.19 49.89
CA GLN A 406 -22.66 -12.07 49.12
C GLN A 406 -24.03 -11.45 48.79
N GLN A 407 -24.42 -10.33 49.39
CA GLN A 407 -25.65 -9.61 49.04
C GLN A 407 -25.44 -8.47 48.03
N GLU A 408 -24.21 -7.96 47.88
CA GLU A 408 -23.87 -6.99 46.84
C GLU A 408 -23.55 -7.71 45.52
N ALA A 409 -22.74 -8.77 45.56
CA ALA A 409 -22.45 -9.60 44.37
C ALA A 409 -23.72 -10.16 43.71
N ALA A 410 -24.73 -10.55 44.49
CA ALA A 410 -26.02 -11.02 43.96
C ALA A 410 -26.88 -9.90 43.34
N ARG A 411 -26.72 -8.64 43.78
CA ARG A 411 -27.39 -7.48 43.18
C ARG A 411 -26.66 -6.92 41.96
N GLN A 412 -25.36 -7.15 41.89
CA GLN A 412 -24.52 -6.73 40.79
C GLN A 412 -24.59 -7.73 39.63
N GLY A 413 -24.53 -9.05 39.91
CA GLY A 413 -24.83 -10.09 38.92
C GLY A 413 -26.22 -9.92 38.29
N MET A 414 -27.26 -9.68 39.09
CA MET A 414 -28.62 -9.45 38.56
C MET A 414 -28.80 -8.09 37.82
N ARG A 415 -27.79 -7.22 37.81
CA ARG A 415 -27.71 -6.03 36.95
C ARG A 415 -26.91 -6.31 35.68
N ASP A 416 -25.79 -7.01 35.80
CA ASP A 416 -24.94 -7.40 34.67
C ASP A 416 -25.68 -8.40 33.75
N ASP A 417 -26.44 -9.36 34.32
CA ASP A 417 -27.32 -10.27 33.57
C ASP A 417 -28.38 -9.49 32.75
N ASN A 418 -28.98 -8.46 33.34
CA ASN A 418 -30.04 -7.66 32.72
C ASN A 418 -29.47 -6.70 31.66
N ALA A 419 -28.25 -6.21 31.87
CA ALA A 419 -27.48 -5.44 30.89
C ALA A 419 -27.09 -6.31 29.68
N GLN A 420 -26.61 -7.53 29.92
CA GLN A 420 -26.28 -8.50 28.89
C GLN A 420 -27.52 -8.84 28.03
N VAL A 421 -28.68 -9.09 28.65
CA VAL A 421 -29.94 -9.28 27.89
C VAL A 421 -30.27 -8.08 27.00
N GLN A 422 -30.17 -6.85 27.52
CA GLN A 422 -30.46 -5.64 26.73
C GLN A 422 -29.49 -5.43 25.54
N ILE A 423 -28.21 -5.74 25.70
CA ILE A 423 -27.25 -5.69 24.58
C ILE A 423 -27.51 -6.80 23.57
N HIS A 424 -27.80 -8.03 24.00
CA HIS A 424 -28.14 -9.10 23.06
C HIS A 424 -29.43 -8.77 22.29
N GLU A 425 -30.50 -8.28 22.94
CA GLU A 425 -31.73 -7.87 22.25
C GLU A 425 -31.46 -6.72 21.26
N ARG A 426 -30.78 -5.66 21.70
CA ARG A 426 -30.51 -4.50 20.84
C ARG A 426 -29.50 -4.79 19.72
N LEU A 427 -28.55 -5.70 19.93
CA LEU A 427 -27.71 -6.22 18.85
C LEU A 427 -28.49 -7.07 17.87
N ARG A 428 -29.38 -7.97 18.35
CA ARG A 428 -30.23 -8.74 17.45
C ARG A 428 -31.12 -7.82 16.64
N GLU A 429 -31.63 -6.72 17.19
CA GLU A 429 -32.33 -5.69 16.41
C GLU A 429 -31.44 -5.05 15.33
N ILE A 430 -30.23 -4.60 15.65
CA ILE A 430 -29.30 -3.98 14.68
C ILE A 430 -28.88 -4.97 13.59
N ILE A 431 -28.58 -6.21 13.98
CA ILE A 431 -28.15 -7.30 13.10
C ILE A 431 -29.31 -7.79 12.22
N ALA A 432 -30.51 -7.96 12.79
CA ALA A 432 -31.74 -8.25 12.06
C ALA A 432 -32.06 -7.15 11.05
N GLN A 433 -31.91 -5.88 11.43
CA GLN A 433 -32.20 -4.74 10.57
C GLN A 433 -31.22 -4.63 9.39
N ALA A 434 -29.94 -4.91 9.60
CA ALA A 434 -28.92 -4.92 8.55
C ALA A 434 -29.01 -6.16 7.63
N LEU A 435 -29.29 -7.34 8.20
CA LEU A 435 -29.46 -8.60 7.45
C LEU A 435 -30.88 -8.80 6.88
N LYS A 436 -31.83 -7.94 7.27
CA LYS A 436 -33.24 -7.94 6.84
C LYS A 436 -33.99 -9.23 7.21
N LEU A 437 -33.66 -9.77 8.39
CA LEU A 437 -34.29 -10.95 9.00
C LEU A 437 -35.25 -10.53 10.12
N ASP A 438 -36.18 -11.41 10.50
CA ASP A 438 -36.89 -11.23 11.76
C ASP A 438 -35.94 -11.54 12.95
N VAL A 439 -36.03 -10.75 14.02
CA VAL A 439 -35.17 -10.88 15.23
C VAL A 439 -35.21 -12.31 15.81
N GLU A 440 -36.33 -13.00 15.62
CA GLU A 440 -36.62 -14.36 16.08
C GLU A 440 -35.88 -15.45 15.28
N GLU A 441 -35.41 -15.17 14.05
CA GLU A 441 -34.71 -16.12 13.17
C GLU A 441 -33.18 -16.16 13.41
N LEU A 442 -32.64 -15.16 14.10
CA LEU A 442 -31.23 -15.10 14.50
C LEU A 442 -30.97 -15.96 15.75
N ASP A 443 -30.24 -17.07 15.58
CA ASP A 443 -29.61 -17.79 16.69
C ASP A 443 -28.41 -16.96 17.19
N PRO A 444 -28.40 -16.54 18.47
CA PRO A 444 -27.34 -15.69 18.98
C PRO A 444 -25.93 -16.31 18.91
N LYS A 445 -25.83 -17.64 18.84
CA LYS A 445 -24.56 -18.39 18.86
C LYS A 445 -24.03 -18.74 17.48
N GLU A 446 -24.84 -18.58 16.44
CA GLU A 446 -24.49 -19.02 15.11
C GLU A 446 -23.70 -17.95 14.33
N ASP A 447 -22.86 -18.40 13.38
CA ASP A 447 -21.98 -17.54 12.61
C ASP A 447 -22.80 -16.62 11.68
N LEU A 448 -22.57 -15.31 11.74
CA LEU A 448 -23.29 -14.31 10.96
C LEU A 448 -23.01 -14.40 9.46
N ALA A 449 -21.91 -15.04 9.04
CA ALA A 449 -21.68 -15.41 7.64
C ALA A 449 -22.77 -16.37 7.11
N LYS A 450 -23.37 -17.20 7.98
CA LYS A 450 -24.48 -18.10 7.63
C LYS A 450 -25.76 -17.35 7.24
N TYR A 451 -25.93 -16.12 7.76
CA TYR A 451 -27.08 -15.26 7.51
C TYR A 451 -26.85 -14.27 6.34
N GLY A 452 -25.85 -14.49 5.49
CA GLY A 452 -25.63 -13.71 4.26
C GLY A 452 -24.83 -12.42 4.45
N MET A 453 -24.15 -12.26 5.58
CA MET A 453 -23.31 -11.09 5.88
C MET A 453 -22.16 -10.92 4.86
N ASP A 454 -22.23 -9.86 4.04
CA ASP A 454 -21.23 -9.52 3.02
C ASP A 454 -20.41 -8.26 3.36
N SER A 455 -19.37 -7.95 2.57
CA SER A 455 -18.47 -6.80 2.82
C SER A 455 -19.18 -5.45 2.97
N ILE A 456 -20.35 -5.26 2.36
CA ILE A 456 -21.12 -4.02 2.43
C ILE A 456 -21.90 -4.00 3.74
N ILE A 457 -22.61 -5.10 4.04
CA ILE A 457 -23.34 -5.28 5.30
C ILE A 457 -22.40 -5.20 6.50
N VAL A 458 -21.23 -5.83 6.47
CA VAL A 458 -20.24 -5.79 7.57
C VAL A 458 -19.80 -4.35 7.85
N MET A 459 -19.59 -3.52 6.82
CA MET A 459 -19.23 -2.11 7.01
C MET A 459 -20.39 -1.26 7.54
N GLU A 460 -21.62 -1.52 7.09
CA GLU A 460 -22.84 -0.89 7.60
C GLU A 460 -23.14 -1.30 9.05
N LEU A 461 -22.86 -2.56 9.40
CA LEU A 461 -23.00 -3.11 10.74
C LEU A 461 -21.96 -2.52 11.71
N VAL A 462 -20.69 -2.45 11.31
CA VAL A 462 -19.64 -1.73 12.05
C VAL A 462 -20.11 -0.32 12.36
N ARG A 463 -20.61 0.41 11.35
CA ARG A 463 -21.07 1.79 11.55
C ARG A 463 -22.28 1.85 12.49
N SER A 464 -23.30 1.04 12.25
CA SER A 464 -24.55 1.04 13.03
C SER A 464 -24.33 0.63 14.49
N ILE A 465 -23.42 -0.31 14.76
CA ILE A 465 -22.99 -0.68 16.11
C ILE A 465 -22.23 0.48 16.77
N ASN A 466 -21.28 1.11 16.05
CA ASN A 466 -20.53 2.26 16.55
C ASN A 466 -21.41 3.48 16.85
N GLU A 467 -22.41 3.73 16.01
CA GLU A 467 -23.42 4.79 16.20
C GLU A 467 -24.38 4.47 17.36
N ALA A 468 -24.86 3.22 17.48
CA ALA A 468 -25.80 2.82 18.51
C ALA A 468 -25.20 2.78 19.93
N TYR A 469 -23.90 2.45 20.05
CA TYR A 469 -23.22 2.25 21.34
C TYR A 469 -22.08 3.24 21.61
N GLY A 470 -21.85 4.22 20.73
CA GLY A 470 -20.79 5.24 20.89
C GLY A 470 -19.38 4.67 20.89
N CYS A 471 -19.16 3.56 20.20
CA CYS A 471 -17.90 2.80 20.21
C CYS A 471 -17.13 2.89 18.88
N SER A 472 -16.00 2.17 18.77
CA SER A 472 -15.20 2.13 17.54
C SER A 472 -14.74 0.70 17.21
N MET A 473 -15.68 -0.24 17.25
CA MET A 473 -15.52 -1.58 16.68
C MET A 473 -15.03 -1.45 15.24
N THR A 474 -13.99 -2.20 14.90
CA THR A 474 -13.39 -2.24 13.57
C THR A 474 -13.94 -3.39 12.74
N LEU A 475 -13.68 -3.36 11.43
CA LEU A 475 -13.96 -4.48 10.52
C LEU A 475 -13.29 -5.77 11.01
N GLY A 476 -12.05 -5.70 11.52
CA GLY A 476 -11.34 -6.86 12.08
C GLY A 476 -12.05 -7.41 13.32
N GLU A 477 -12.33 -6.57 14.32
CA GLU A 477 -13.01 -6.98 15.55
C GLU A 477 -14.42 -7.56 15.28
N LEU A 478 -15.15 -7.05 14.29
CA LEU A 478 -16.44 -7.62 13.90
C LEU A 478 -16.29 -8.96 13.16
N MET A 479 -15.26 -9.13 12.32
CA MET A 479 -14.99 -10.39 11.62
C MET A 479 -14.38 -11.48 12.53
N ASP A 480 -13.75 -11.09 13.63
CA ASP A 480 -13.35 -11.97 14.73
C ASP A 480 -14.57 -12.34 15.61
N GLY A 481 -15.48 -11.39 15.84
CA GLY A 481 -16.76 -11.56 16.52
C GLY A 481 -17.83 -12.21 15.66
N ARG A 482 -17.67 -13.50 15.32
CA ARG A 482 -18.52 -14.13 14.28
C ARG A 482 -19.99 -14.39 14.63
N SER A 483 -20.43 -14.24 15.89
CA SER A 483 -21.83 -14.46 16.29
C SER A 483 -22.39 -13.29 17.10
N VAL A 484 -23.71 -13.20 17.27
CA VAL A 484 -24.33 -12.16 18.13
C VAL A 484 -23.76 -12.22 19.55
N ASP A 485 -23.60 -13.43 20.11
CA ASP A 485 -23.00 -13.65 21.43
C ASP A 485 -21.55 -13.14 21.48
N ALA A 486 -20.74 -13.42 20.44
CA ALA A 486 -19.35 -12.94 20.39
C ALA A 486 -19.27 -11.41 20.23
N ILE A 487 -20.15 -10.79 19.44
CA ILE A 487 -20.25 -9.32 19.29
C ILE A 487 -20.76 -8.68 20.58
N ALA A 488 -21.71 -9.33 21.26
CA ALA A 488 -22.20 -8.90 22.55
C ALA A 488 -21.11 -8.96 23.62
N GLU A 489 -20.32 -10.04 23.68
CA GLU A 489 -19.15 -10.14 24.56
C GLU A 489 -18.08 -9.10 24.21
N LEU A 490 -17.82 -8.85 22.92
CA LEU A 490 -16.91 -7.79 22.47
C LEU A 490 -17.41 -6.40 22.89
N LEU A 491 -18.69 -6.08 22.76
CA LEU A 491 -19.25 -4.79 23.20
C LEU A 491 -19.33 -4.70 24.73
N LEU A 492 -19.72 -5.77 25.41
CA LEU A 492 -19.67 -5.89 26.87
C LEU A 492 -18.23 -5.87 27.40
N SER A 493 -17.20 -6.07 26.57
CA SER A 493 -15.81 -5.84 26.96
C SER A 493 -15.38 -4.36 26.83
N GLN A 494 -16.09 -3.56 26.02
CA GLN A 494 -15.70 -2.18 25.70
C GLN A 494 -16.16 -1.17 26.78
N PRO A 495 -15.25 -0.30 27.30
CA PRO A 495 -15.57 0.63 28.38
C PRO A 495 -16.67 1.66 28.06
N ALA A 496 -16.77 2.12 26.81
CA ALA A 496 -17.79 3.09 26.39
C ALA A 496 -19.21 2.53 26.57
N VAL A 497 -19.39 1.26 26.21
CA VAL A 497 -20.67 0.55 26.34
C VAL A 497 -21.00 0.33 27.82
N LYS A 498 -20.04 -0.13 28.63
CA LYS A 498 -20.23 -0.24 30.10
C LYS A 498 -20.57 1.10 30.77
N ALA A 499 -20.03 2.21 30.28
CA ALA A 499 -20.32 3.54 30.80
C ALA A 499 -21.74 4.01 30.44
N ALA A 500 -22.18 3.81 29.19
CA ALA A 500 -23.53 4.14 28.73
C ALA A 500 -24.64 3.38 29.49
N MET A 501 -24.33 2.19 30.01
CA MET A 501 -25.26 1.36 30.78
C MET A 501 -25.37 1.72 32.27
N GLN A 502 -24.43 2.50 32.81
CA GLN A 502 -24.42 2.87 34.23
C GLN A 502 -25.26 4.12 34.53
N ASP A 503 -25.63 4.92 33.52
CA ASP A 503 -26.55 6.06 33.67
C ASP A 503 -27.41 6.28 32.40
N PRO A 504 -28.64 5.72 32.32
CA PRO A 504 -29.41 5.57 31.07
C PRO A 504 -30.10 6.87 30.58
N VAL A 505 -29.55 8.05 30.90
CA VAL A 505 -30.18 9.36 30.61
C VAL A 505 -29.29 10.27 29.73
N ALA A 506 -28.07 9.86 29.39
CA ALA A 506 -27.12 10.67 28.60
C ALA A 506 -26.63 9.96 27.33
N ALA A 507 -27.54 9.73 26.36
CA ALA A 507 -27.12 9.50 24.98
C ALA A 507 -26.46 10.80 24.43
N PRO A 508 -25.27 10.75 23.79
CA PRO A 508 -24.63 11.95 23.28
C PRO A 508 -25.38 12.52 22.06
N THR A 509 -26.16 13.58 22.26
CA THR A 509 -26.47 14.51 21.17
C THR A 509 -25.20 15.29 20.85
N LEU A 510 -24.67 15.12 19.64
CA LEU A 510 -23.55 15.91 19.12
C LEU A 510 -23.93 17.40 19.05
N ASP A 511 -23.05 18.27 19.54
CA ASP A 511 -23.19 19.72 19.41
C ASP A 511 -23.22 20.14 17.93
N ALA A 512 -24.15 21.02 17.58
CA ALA A 512 -24.53 21.35 16.20
C ALA A 512 -23.52 22.22 15.43
N ASP A 513 -22.38 22.59 16.03
CA ASP A 513 -21.47 23.62 15.51
C ASP A 513 -20.50 23.15 14.40
N ALA A 514 -20.61 21.88 13.94
CA ALA A 514 -20.00 21.43 12.70
C ALA A 514 -20.94 21.56 11.47
N THR A 515 -22.19 21.97 11.66
CA THR A 515 -23.07 22.38 10.56
C THR A 515 -22.82 23.84 10.20
N GLY A 516 -22.00 24.06 9.17
CA GLY A 516 -21.89 25.39 8.55
C GLY A 516 -23.22 25.77 7.88
N ASP A 517 -24.04 26.52 8.63
CA ASP A 517 -25.35 27.09 8.29
C ASP A 517 -26.07 26.47 7.09
N VAL A 518 -26.87 25.44 7.40
CA VAL A 518 -27.97 24.97 6.54
C VAL A 518 -29.25 24.84 7.37
N SER A 519 -29.38 25.64 8.44
CA SER A 519 -30.56 25.69 9.30
C SER A 519 -31.46 26.89 8.97
N SER A 520 -31.47 27.30 7.69
CA SER A 520 -32.67 27.90 7.13
C SER A 520 -33.81 26.88 7.25
N GLY A 521 -34.76 27.15 8.14
CA GLY A 521 -35.97 26.34 8.31
C GLY A 521 -36.77 26.23 7.01
N PRO A 522 -37.89 25.47 7.01
CA PRO A 522 -38.68 25.23 5.80
C PRO A 522 -39.03 26.56 5.12
N ALA A 523 -38.56 26.72 3.88
CA ALA A 523 -38.84 27.90 3.08
C ALA A 523 -40.35 28.13 3.00
N ASP A 524 -40.73 29.40 3.09
CA ASP A 524 -42.10 29.82 3.39
C ASP A 524 -43.15 29.22 2.44
N LYS A 525 -44.28 28.78 3.01
CA LYS A 525 -45.39 28.20 2.22
C LYS A 525 -46.14 29.32 1.49
N GLY A 526 -45.62 29.76 0.35
CA GLY A 526 -46.40 30.58 -0.57
C GLY A 526 -45.67 31.35 -1.65
N SER A 527 -45.29 30.70 -2.76
CA SER A 527 -45.79 31.05 -4.12
C SER A 527 -45.01 30.37 -5.25
N SER A 528 -45.78 29.83 -6.22
CA SER A 528 -45.48 29.66 -7.65
C SER A 528 -44.12 29.10 -8.14
N SER A 529 -44.27 28.13 -9.06
CA SER A 529 -43.31 27.64 -10.07
C SER A 529 -42.22 26.67 -9.62
N SER A 530 -41.81 25.84 -10.57
CA SER A 530 -40.75 24.84 -10.43
C SER A 530 -39.41 25.50 -10.14
N ALA A 531 -38.90 25.32 -8.93
CA ALA A 531 -37.48 25.53 -8.67
C ALA A 531 -36.69 24.47 -9.45
N ASP A 532 -35.78 24.93 -10.30
CA ASP A 532 -34.81 24.08 -10.96
C ASP A 532 -33.63 23.88 -10.01
N TRP A 533 -33.25 22.62 -9.76
CA TRP A 533 -32.23 22.23 -8.80
C TRP A 533 -30.94 21.84 -9.54
N PRO A 534 -29.76 22.01 -8.93
CA PRO A 534 -28.54 21.46 -9.51
C PRO A 534 -28.61 19.92 -9.66
N VAL A 535 -27.79 19.37 -10.54
CA VAL A 535 -27.53 17.93 -10.66
C VAL A 535 -26.32 17.50 -9.81
N SER A 536 -26.25 16.21 -9.45
CA SER A 536 -25.04 15.62 -8.86
C SER A 536 -23.90 15.49 -9.88
N VAL A 537 -22.68 15.21 -9.42
CA VAL A 537 -21.54 14.94 -10.32
C VAL A 537 -21.78 13.70 -11.20
N GLU A 538 -22.48 12.70 -10.68
CA GLU A 538 -22.85 11.47 -11.37
C GLU A 538 -23.91 11.73 -12.43
N GLN A 539 -24.91 12.57 -12.12
CA GLN A 539 -25.94 13.00 -13.07
C GLN A 539 -25.37 13.93 -14.17
N GLU A 540 -24.45 14.85 -13.81
CA GLU A 540 -23.73 15.69 -14.77
C GLU A 540 -22.95 14.84 -15.79
N ARG A 541 -22.33 13.75 -15.33
CA ARG A 541 -21.65 12.78 -16.20
C ARG A 541 -22.59 12.17 -17.23
N ILE A 542 -23.68 11.57 -16.74
CA ILE A 542 -24.63 10.84 -17.58
C ILE A 542 -25.30 11.79 -18.58
N TRP A 543 -25.70 12.99 -18.11
CA TRP A 543 -26.22 14.04 -18.98
C TRP A 543 -25.24 14.41 -20.11
N LEU A 544 -23.95 14.61 -19.79
CA LEU A 544 -22.94 14.93 -20.81
C LEU A 544 -22.78 13.79 -21.84
N VAL A 545 -22.78 12.53 -21.41
CA VAL A 545 -22.72 11.35 -22.30
C VAL A 545 -23.94 11.28 -23.22
N GLU A 546 -25.14 11.57 -22.70
CA GLU A 546 -26.36 11.65 -23.51
C GLU A 546 -26.32 12.80 -24.53
N GLN A 547 -25.87 13.99 -24.14
CA GLN A 547 -25.72 15.13 -25.09
C GLN A 547 -24.73 14.81 -26.21
N LEU A 548 -23.60 14.16 -25.89
CA LEU A 548 -22.60 13.74 -26.88
C LEU A 548 -23.14 12.62 -27.80
N SER A 549 -24.09 11.83 -27.33
CA SER A 549 -24.76 10.75 -28.06
C SER A 549 -26.03 11.20 -28.80
N GLY A 550 -26.36 12.49 -28.76
CA GLY A 550 -27.50 13.08 -29.50
C GLY A 550 -28.86 12.96 -28.80
N ASN A 551 -28.91 12.71 -27.49
CA ASN A 551 -30.14 12.55 -26.70
C ASN A 551 -31.08 11.42 -27.15
N SER A 552 -30.51 10.39 -27.78
CA SER A 552 -31.23 9.18 -28.20
C SER A 552 -30.44 7.91 -27.83
N SER A 553 -29.57 7.97 -26.82
CA SER A 553 -28.79 6.80 -26.41
C SER A 553 -29.63 5.83 -25.60
N THR A 554 -29.33 4.56 -25.78
CA THR A 554 -29.82 3.47 -24.94
C THR A 554 -28.82 3.09 -23.84
N LEU A 555 -27.61 3.64 -23.89
CA LEU A 555 -26.46 3.31 -23.05
C LEU A 555 -26.75 3.34 -21.55
N ASN A 556 -27.61 4.25 -21.11
CA ASN A 556 -27.98 4.44 -19.70
C ASN A 556 -29.36 3.86 -19.35
N VAL A 557 -29.95 3.01 -20.19
CA VAL A 557 -31.21 2.32 -19.91
C VAL A 557 -30.94 0.97 -19.27
N MET A 558 -31.38 0.80 -18.01
CA MET A 558 -31.41 -0.49 -17.34
C MET A 558 -32.84 -1.07 -17.40
N SER A 559 -32.95 -2.37 -17.63
CA SER A 559 -34.22 -3.11 -17.60
C SER A 559 -34.04 -4.39 -16.79
N MET A 560 -35.06 -4.73 -16.00
CA MET A 560 -35.01 -5.83 -15.03
C MET A 560 -36.35 -6.57 -15.01
N GLY A 561 -36.29 -7.90 -14.96
CA GLY A 561 -37.46 -8.76 -14.83
C GLY A 561 -37.57 -9.46 -13.49
N PHE A 562 -38.82 -9.64 -13.05
CA PHE A 562 -39.21 -10.42 -11.88
C PHE A 562 -40.37 -11.34 -12.26
N GLU A 563 -40.26 -12.62 -11.89
CA GLU A 563 -41.33 -13.60 -12.02
C GLU A 563 -42.23 -13.52 -10.79
N LEU A 564 -43.55 -13.45 -10.99
CA LEU A 564 -44.55 -13.27 -9.94
C LEU A 564 -45.55 -14.42 -10.02
N SER A 565 -45.47 -15.35 -9.07
CA SER A 565 -46.31 -16.55 -9.02
C SER A 565 -47.34 -16.43 -7.88
N GLY A 566 -48.64 -16.36 -8.21
CA GLY A 566 -49.74 -16.28 -7.25
C GLY A 566 -50.93 -15.43 -7.70
N GLN A 567 -51.75 -14.96 -6.74
CA GLN A 567 -52.90 -14.09 -6.99
C GLN A 567 -52.57 -12.62 -6.74
N ILE A 568 -52.20 -11.90 -7.80
CA ILE A 568 -51.86 -10.48 -7.73
C ILE A 568 -53.11 -9.57 -7.68
N ASP A 569 -53.17 -8.68 -6.69
CA ASP A 569 -54.08 -7.54 -6.68
C ASP A 569 -53.47 -6.39 -7.50
N LEU A 570 -53.93 -6.24 -8.74
CA LEU A 570 -53.47 -5.18 -9.66
C LEU A 570 -53.77 -3.77 -9.13
N HIS A 571 -54.82 -3.58 -8.32
CA HIS A 571 -55.15 -2.28 -7.74
C HIS A 571 -54.22 -1.93 -6.57
N ALA A 572 -53.90 -2.91 -5.71
CA ALA A 572 -52.87 -2.75 -4.68
C ALA A 572 -51.48 -2.50 -5.30
N MET A 573 -51.12 -3.21 -6.38
CA MET A 573 -49.86 -3.00 -7.11
C MET A 573 -49.79 -1.61 -7.74
N GLN A 574 -50.84 -1.16 -8.43
CA GLN A 574 -50.94 0.18 -9.00
C GLN A 574 -50.85 1.29 -7.93
N ARG A 575 -51.45 1.10 -6.76
CA ARG A 575 -51.29 2.01 -5.59
C ARG A 575 -49.87 2.00 -5.03
N THR A 576 -49.24 0.82 -4.96
CA THR A 576 -47.87 0.62 -4.47
C THR A 576 -46.88 1.43 -5.29
N LEU A 577 -46.88 1.25 -6.61
CA LEU A 577 -46.00 1.98 -7.52
C LEU A 577 -46.25 3.49 -7.48
N GLY A 578 -47.53 3.91 -7.38
CA GLY A 578 -47.90 5.33 -7.20
C GLY A 578 -47.33 5.95 -5.93
N GLU A 579 -47.36 5.23 -4.81
CA GLU A 579 -46.81 5.69 -3.55
C GLU A 579 -45.28 5.77 -3.56
N ILE A 580 -44.56 4.82 -4.17
CA ILE A 580 -43.10 4.89 -4.35
C ILE A 580 -42.71 6.14 -5.18
N VAL A 581 -43.37 6.36 -6.33
CA VAL A 581 -43.15 7.53 -7.19
C VAL A 581 -43.48 8.85 -6.48
N ARG A 582 -44.50 8.86 -5.60
CA ARG A 582 -44.81 10.02 -4.76
C ARG A 582 -43.69 10.29 -3.74
N ARG A 583 -43.21 9.27 -3.03
CA ARG A 583 -42.22 9.35 -1.94
C ARG A 583 -40.85 9.85 -2.40
N HIS A 584 -40.35 9.36 -3.54
CA HIS A 584 -39.00 9.67 -4.02
C HIS A 584 -39.03 10.75 -5.11
N GLN A 585 -38.52 11.95 -4.80
CA GLN A 585 -38.50 13.07 -5.75
C GLN A 585 -37.74 12.76 -7.05
N VAL A 586 -36.70 11.92 -6.99
CA VAL A 586 -35.86 11.59 -8.17
C VAL A 586 -36.66 10.86 -9.26
N LEU A 587 -37.66 10.05 -8.89
CA LEU A 587 -38.55 9.38 -9.85
C LEU A 587 -39.49 10.35 -10.56
N ARG A 588 -39.58 11.59 -10.09
CA ARG A 588 -40.36 12.69 -10.68
C ARG A 588 -39.45 13.77 -11.30
N ALA A 589 -38.15 13.51 -11.41
CA ALA A 589 -37.19 14.42 -12.00
C ALA A 589 -37.16 14.32 -13.53
N SER A 590 -36.90 15.46 -14.15
CA SER A 590 -36.53 15.66 -15.56
C SER A 590 -35.30 16.56 -15.60
N PHE A 591 -34.50 16.51 -16.65
CA PHE A 591 -33.21 17.20 -16.74
C PHE A 591 -33.21 18.18 -17.92
N ILE A 592 -32.74 19.39 -17.67
CA ILE A 592 -32.83 20.51 -18.62
C ILE A 592 -31.54 21.35 -18.58
N MET A 593 -31.30 22.13 -19.63
CA MET A 593 -30.29 23.18 -19.61
C MET A 593 -30.87 24.51 -19.15
N VAL A 594 -30.26 25.12 -18.13
CA VAL A 594 -30.54 26.50 -17.69
C VAL A 594 -29.22 27.26 -17.76
N GLU A 595 -29.17 28.32 -18.56
CA GLU A 595 -27.97 29.19 -18.75
C GLU A 595 -26.66 28.45 -19.10
N GLY A 596 -26.75 27.25 -19.69
CA GLY A 596 -25.58 26.43 -20.04
C GLY A 596 -25.11 25.47 -18.94
N VAL A 597 -25.86 25.35 -17.83
CA VAL A 597 -25.65 24.34 -16.77
C VAL A 597 -26.82 23.33 -16.76
N PRO A 598 -26.56 22.01 -16.60
CA PRO A 598 -27.62 21.03 -16.43
C PRO A 598 -28.28 21.15 -15.04
N MET A 599 -29.61 21.14 -15.02
CA MET A 599 -30.44 21.26 -13.82
C MET A 599 -31.53 20.18 -13.84
N GLN A 600 -31.91 19.67 -12.67
CA GLN A 600 -33.06 18.78 -12.51
C GLN A 600 -34.32 19.58 -12.11
N ARG A 601 -35.43 19.31 -12.80
CA ARG A 601 -36.77 19.85 -12.54
C ARG A 601 -37.67 18.75 -12.03
N ILE A 602 -38.18 18.91 -10.81
CA ILE A 602 -38.96 17.90 -10.08
C ILE A 602 -40.44 18.23 -10.22
N ALA A 603 -41.22 17.33 -10.82
CA ALA A 603 -42.67 17.49 -10.95
C ALA A 603 -43.35 17.34 -9.58
N SER A 604 -44.26 18.25 -9.22
CA SER A 604 -44.96 18.22 -7.91
C SER A 604 -45.86 16.99 -7.73
N HIS A 605 -46.35 16.43 -8.84
CA HIS A 605 -47.12 15.20 -8.93
C HIS A 605 -46.76 14.48 -10.23
N LEU A 606 -46.79 13.15 -10.23
CA LEU A 606 -46.61 12.32 -11.41
C LEU A 606 -47.35 11.01 -11.17
N ASP A 607 -48.26 10.63 -12.07
CA ASP A 607 -49.00 9.38 -11.94
C ASP A 607 -48.11 8.19 -12.34
N ALA A 608 -47.99 7.20 -11.46
CA ALA A 608 -47.46 5.90 -11.85
C ALA A 608 -48.45 5.21 -12.79
N HIS A 609 -47.96 4.55 -13.85
CA HIS A 609 -48.78 3.71 -14.71
C HIS A 609 -48.14 2.34 -14.83
N LEU A 610 -48.89 1.31 -14.45
CA LEU A 610 -48.57 -0.09 -14.72
C LEU A 610 -49.28 -0.54 -16.00
N GLU A 611 -48.53 -0.76 -17.07
CA GLU A 611 -49.08 -1.33 -18.31
C GLU A 611 -49.21 -2.85 -18.14
N VAL A 612 -50.43 -3.38 -18.23
CA VAL A 612 -50.68 -4.82 -18.11
C VAL A 612 -50.89 -5.43 -19.49
N LEU A 613 -50.05 -6.40 -19.85
CA LEU A 613 -50.06 -7.10 -21.13
C LEU A 613 -50.54 -8.55 -20.92
N ASP A 614 -51.59 -8.95 -21.63
CA ASP A 614 -52.11 -10.32 -21.58
C ASP A 614 -51.40 -11.17 -22.64
N CYS A 615 -50.51 -12.06 -22.20
CA CYS A 615 -49.64 -12.86 -23.06
C CYS A 615 -49.95 -14.37 -22.99
N ARG A 616 -51.13 -14.75 -22.45
CA ARG A 616 -51.55 -16.15 -22.24
C ARG A 616 -51.68 -16.99 -23.53
N THR A 617 -51.59 -16.37 -24.70
CA THR A 617 -51.62 -17.02 -26.02
C THR A 617 -50.23 -17.22 -26.64
N ASP A 618 -49.20 -16.64 -26.06
CA ASP A 618 -47.83 -16.61 -26.57
C ASP A 618 -46.89 -17.39 -25.65
N ASP A 619 -45.66 -17.66 -26.08
CA ASP A 619 -44.62 -18.10 -25.16
C ASP A 619 -44.22 -16.91 -24.29
N GLY A 620 -44.83 -16.80 -23.10
CA GLY A 620 -44.59 -15.71 -22.16
C GLY A 620 -43.11 -15.53 -21.77
N ARG A 621 -42.27 -16.57 -21.88
CA ARG A 621 -40.83 -16.46 -21.62
C ARG A 621 -40.10 -15.73 -22.75
N GLU A 622 -40.36 -16.11 -24.00
CA GLU A 622 -39.78 -15.43 -25.17
C GLU A 622 -40.38 -14.02 -25.35
N MET A 623 -41.66 -13.83 -25.03
CA MET A 623 -42.29 -12.50 -25.03
C MET A 623 -41.66 -11.57 -23.99
N ALA A 624 -41.41 -12.05 -22.77
CA ALA A 624 -40.69 -11.29 -21.74
C ALA A 624 -39.27 -10.91 -22.19
N ARG A 625 -38.54 -11.86 -22.80
CA ARG A 625 -37.19 -11.64 -23.31
C ARG A 625 -37.16 -10.56 -24.40
N ARG A 626 -38.11 -10.60 -25.35
CA ARG A 626 -38.26 -9.57 -26.39
C ARG A 626 -38.64 -8.21 -25.84
N LEU A 627 -39.59 -8.14 -24.90
CA LEU A 627 -39.97 -6.88 -24.29
C LEU A 627 -38.81 -6.25 -23.50
N VAL A 628 -37.95 -7.04 -22.86
CA VAL A 628 -36.73 -6.52 -22.23
C VAL A 628 -35.76 -5.94 -23.27
N GLU A 629 -35.54 -6.64 -24.40
CA GLU A 629 -34.72 -6.14 -25.52
C GLU A 629 -35.31 -4.86 -26.15
N GLU A 630 -36.64 -4.78 -26.31
CA GLU A 630 -37.34 -3.59 -26.81
C GLU A 630 -37.23 -2.41 -25.83
N GLU A 631 -37.38 -2.65 -24.53
CA GLU A 631 -37.28 -1.62 -23.50
C GLU A 631 -35.86 -1.05 -23.37
N THR A 632 -34.83 -1.91 -23.34
CA THR A 632 -33.43 -1.45 -23.35
C THR A 632 -33.07 -0.76 -24.65
N SER A 633 -33.68 -1.13 -25.78
CA SER A 633 -33.51 -0.46 -27.06
C SER A 633 -34.30 0.85 -27.20
N THR A 634 -35.14 1.23 -26.22
CA THR A 634 -36.00 2.41 -26.29
C THR A 634 -35.53 3.51 -25.33
N ALA A 635 -34.76 4.46 -25.87
CA ALA A 635 -34.21 5.62 -25.15
C ALA A 635 -35.27 6.45 -24.37
N PHE A 636 -34.82 7.18 -23.34
CA PHE A 636 -35.65 8.14 -22.61
C PHE A 636 -35.32 9.58 -23.01
N ASP A 637 -36.35 10.41 -23.25
CA ASP A 637 -36.18 11.86 -23.34
C ASP A 637 -35.96 12.43 -21.93
N LEU A 638 -34.70 12.69 -21.58
CA LEU A 638 -34.33 13.19 -20.26
C LEU A 638 -35.04 14.50 -19.88
N THR A 639 -35.52 15.29 -20.85
CA THR A 639 -36.25 16.54 -20.59
C THR A 639 -37.69 16.31 -20.10
N ARG A 640 -38.17 15.07 -20.06
CA ARG A 640 -39.57 14.72 -19.75
C ARG A 640 -39.66 13.50 -18.82
N ALA A 641 -40.16 13.71 -17.61
CA ALA A 641 -40.53 12.62 -16.71
C ALA A 641 -41.80 11.88 -17.22
N PRO A 642 -41.98 10.57 -16.92
CA PRO A 642 -41.08 9.70 -16.14
C PRO A 642 -39.85 9.22 -16.89
N LEU A 643 -38.76 9.00 -16.16
CA LEU A 643 -37.53 8.36 -16.65
C LEU A 643 -37.46 6.89 -16.23
N TRP A 644 -38.64 6.25 -16.19
CA TRP A 644 -38.87 4.85 -15.88
C TRP A 644 -40.17 4.37 -16.54
N ARG A 645 -40.34 3.05 -16.65
CA ARG A 645 -41.52 2.35 -17.19
C ARG A 645 -41.79 1.10 -16.35
N PHE A 646 -43.07 0.79 -16.12
CA PHE A 646 -43.51 -0.42 -15.43
C PHE A 646 -44.45 -1.23 -16.34
N LYS A 647 -44.12 -2.49 -16.58
CA LYS A 647 -44.94 -3.44 -17.34
C LYS A 647 -45.20 -4.69 -16.51
N LEU A 648 -46.38 -5.26 -16.64
CA LEU A 648 -46.72 -6.56 -16.07
C LEU A 648 -47.29 -7.46 -17.17
N LEU A 649 -46.52 -8.46 -17.59
CA LEU A 649 -47.01 -9.50 -18.47
C LEU A 649 -47.80 -10.51 -17.63
N ARG A 650 -48.94 -10.94 -18.13
CA ARG A 650 -49.71 -12.07 -17.61
C ARG A 650 -49.49 -13.28 -18.52
N SER A 651 -48.78 -14.28 -18.00
CA SER A 651 -48.45 -15.52 -18.72
C SER A 651 -49.48 -16.62 -18.45
N ASP A 652 -50.11 -16.62 -17.28
CA ASP A 652 -51.25 -17.47 -16.92
C ASP A 652 -52.20 -16.70 -15.97
N ASP A 653 -53.21 -17.34 -15.38
CA ASP A 653 -54.07 -16.74 -14.35
C ASP A 653 -53.33 -16.49 -13.03
N HIS A 654 -52.23 -17.23 -12.79
CA HIS A 654 -51.40 -17.16 -11.59
C HIS A 654 -49.90 -16.92 -11.85
N GLU A 655 -49.49 -16.70 -13.10
CA GLU A 655 -48.07 -16.48 -13.44
C GLU A 655 -47.91 -15.17 -14.22
N TYR A 656 -47.04 -14.30 -13.73
CA TYR A 656 -46.82 -12.96 -14.25
C TYR A 656 -45.31 -12.66 -14.36
N VAL A 657 -44.94 -11.73 -15.23
CA VAL A 657 -43.58 -11.16 -15.28
C VAL A 657 -43.68 -9.65 -15.14
N PHE A 658 -43.18 -9.11 -14.04
CA PHE A 658 -43.04 -7.67 -13.83
C PHE A 658 -41.72 -7.20 -14.43
N LEU A 659 -41.79 -6.28 -15.38
CA LEU A 659 -40.63 -5.61 -15.97
C LEU A 659 -40.57 -4.18 -15.47
N PHE A 660 -39.40 -3.78 -14.98
CA PHE A 660 -39.10 -2.42 -14.58
C PHE A 660 -37.87 -1.93 -15.34
N SER A 661 -38.06 -0.86 -16.09
CA SER A 661 -36.99 -0.21 -16.86
C SER A 661 -36.82 1.23 -16.39
N ALA A 662 -35.59 1.70 -16.24
CA ALA A 662 -35.26 3.03 -15.74
C ALA A 662 -34.02 3.60 -16.43
N HIS A 663 -33.92 4.94 -16.46
CA HIS A 663 -32.70 5.61 -16.84
C HIS A 663 -31.75 5.74 -15.65
N HIS A 664 -30.47 5.39 -15.82
CA HIS A 664 -29.47 5.34 -14.76
C HIS A 664 -29.23 6.69 -14.06
N ILE A 665 -29.64 7.81 -14.68
CA ILE A 665 -29.59 9.17 -14.09
C ILE A 665 -30.54 9.37 -12.88
N VAL A 666 -31.57 8.52 -12.74
CA VAL A 666 -32.52 8.55 -11.61
C VAL A 666 -32.51 7.28 -10.75
N PHE A 667 -31.69 6.29 -11.10
CA PHE A 667 -31.74 4.95 -10.50
C PHE A 667 -30.37 4.25 -10.54
N ASP A 668 -30.04 3.44 -9.54
CA ASP A 668 -28.80 2.66 -9.50
C ASP A 668 -29.02 1.23 -8.97
N ALA A 669 -27.97 0.40 -8.99
CA ALA A 669 -28.05 -1.02 -8.61
C ALA A 669 -28.58 -1.25 -7.18
N LEU A 670 -28.25 -0.37 -6.22
CA LEU A 670 -28.76 -0.50 -4.85
C LEU A 670 -30.20 0.03 -4.71
N SER A 671 -30.60 0.99 -5.55
CA SER A 671 -32.00 1.42 -5.67
C SER A 671 -32.93 0.26 -6.04
N VAL A 672 -32.45 -0.77 -6.75
CA VAL A 672 -33.23 -2.00 -7.05
C VAL A 672 -33.70 -2.70 -5.78
N VAL A 673 -32.80 -2.90 -4.82
CA VAL A 673 -33.07 -3.60 -3.56
C VAL A 673 -34.06 -2.79 -2.72
N LEU A 674 -33.82 -1.48 -2.61
CA LEU A 674 -34.68 -0.56 -1.86
C LEU A 674 -36.09 -0.48 -2.45
N PHE A 675 -36.20 -0.41 -3.77
CA PHE A 675 -37.48 -0.41 -4.49
C PHE A 675 -38.31 -1.66 -4.19
N LEU A 676 -37.68 -2.84 -4.18
CA LEU A 676 -38.35 -4.10 -3.87
C LEU A 676 -38.80 -4.19 -2.40
N GLN A 677 -38.01 -3.66 -1.45
CA GLN A 677 -38.40 -3.58 -0.05
C GLN A 677 -39.60 -2.64 0.16
N GLU A 678 -39.59 -1.46 -0.47
CA GLU A 678 -40.76 -0.56 -0.42
C GLU A 678 -41.97 -1.20 -1.10
N LEU A 679 -41.79 -1.88 -2.23
CA LEU A 679 -42.85 -2.60 -2.94
C LEU A 679 -43.48 -3.68 -2.05
N GLN A 680 -42.67 -4.47 -1.33
CA GLN A 680 -43.15 -5.47 -0.38
C GLN A 680 -43.99 -4.86 0.75
N ALA A 681 -43.47 -3.83 1.41
CA ALA A 681 -44.14 -3.20 2.55
C ALA A 681 -45.45 -2.48 2.15
N LEU A 682 -45.43 -1.77 1.02
CA LEU A 682 -46.58 -1.01 0.52
C LEU A 682 -47.67 -1.92 -0.03
N TYR A 683 -47.32 -2.90 -0.86
CA TYR A 683 -48.30 -3.86 -1.41
C TYR A 683 -48.97 -4.64 -0.28
N SER A 684 -48.20 -5.08 0.72
CA SER A 684 -48.74 -5.78 1.90
C SER A 684 -49.77 -4.96 2.68
N ALA A 685 -49.56 -3.65 2.81
CA ALA A 685 -50.52 -2.75 3.44
C ALA A 685 -51.74 -2.47 2.55
N PHE A 686 -51.53 -2.26 1.25
CA PHE A 686 -52.61 -1.89 0.32
C PHE A 686 -53.55 -3.06 -0.03
N CYS A 687 -53.08 -4.31 -0.04
CA CYS A 687 -53.97 -5.49 -0.10
C CYS A 687 -54.89 -5.61 1.12
N GLN A 688 -54.58 -4.92 2.22
CA GLN A 688 -55.39 -4.88 3.45
C GLN A 688 -56.13 -3.53 3.62
N ASP A 689 -56.14 -2.68 2.58
CA ASP A 689 -56.65 -1.31 2.59
C ASP A 689 -56.12 -0.41 3.72
N LYS A 690 -54.92 -0.73 4.24
CA LYS A 690 -54.22 0.09 5.23
C LYS A 690 -53.50 1.27 4.57
N PRO A 691 -53.23 2.37 5.30
CA PRO A 691 -52.33 3.42 4.82
C PRO A 691 -50.89 2.89 4.66
N SER A 692 -50.04 3.65 3.95
CA SER A 692 -48.60 3.37 3.84
C SER A 692 -47.98 3.20 5.24
N PRO A 693 -47.26 2.08 5.51
CA PRO A 693 -46.57 1.87 6.77
C PRO A 693 -45.21 2.58 6.81
N LEU A 694 -44.73 3.09 5.67
CA LEU A 694 -43.40 3.68 5.52
C LEU A 694 -43.40 5.16 5.92
N HIS A 695 -42.43 5.56 6.74
CA HIS A 695 -42.23 6.96 7.11
C HIS A 695 -41.92 7.85 5.90
N GLU A 696 -42.34 9.11 5.94
CA GLU A 696 -42.05 10.10 4.89
C GLU A 696 -40.54 10.39 4.77
N VAL A 697 -40.07 10.44 3.52
CA VAL A 697 -38.66 10.63 3.18
C VAL A 697 -38.31 12.12 3.32
N ARG A 698 -37.71 12.48 4.47
CA ARG A 698 -37.42 13.88 4.86
C ARG A 698 -36.22 14.49 4.14
N PHE A 699 -35.21 13.69 3.82
CA PHE A 699 -34.02 14.09 3.08
C PHE A 699 -34.11 13.47 1.68
N GLN A 700 -34.01 14.26 0.63
CA GLN A 700 -34.30 13.85 -0.73
C GLN A 700 -33.04 13.94 -1.60
N TYR A 701 -33.08 13.36 -2.81
CA TYR A 701 -31.92 13.38 -3.72
C TYR A 701 -31.45 14.81 -4.05
N SER A 702 -32.38 15.77 -4.12
CA SER A 702 -32.11 17.20 -4.27
C SER A 702 -31.28 17.80 -3.12
N ASP A 703 -31.53 17.36 -1.88
CA ASP A 703 -30.76 17.76 -0.69
C ASP A 703 -29.36 17.13 -0.71
N PHE A 704 -29.25 15.86 -1.14
CA PHE A 704 -27.96 15.20 -1.38
C PHE A 704 -27.10 15.97 -2.38
N VAL A 705 -27.66 16.46 -3.49
CA VAL A 705 -26.88 17.26 -4.46
C VAL A 705 -26.29 18.50 -3.79
N GLN A 706 -27.07 19.24 -3.00
CA GLN A 706 -26.57 20.42 -2.30
C GLN A 706 -25.47 20.08 -1.30
N TRP A 707 -25.64 18.97 -0.57
CA TRP A 707 -24.62 18.45 0.35
C TRP A 707 -23.34 18.07 -0.43
N GLN A 708 -23.46 17.31 -1.52
CA GLN A 708 -22.35 16.84 -2.34
C GLN A 708 -21.55 18.04 -2.91
N GLN A 709 -22.23 19.07 -3.40
CA GLN A 709 -21.59 20.28 -3.89
C GLN A 709 -20.83 21.07 -2.81
N LYS A 710 -21.21 20.99 -1.53
CA LYS A 710 -20.46 21.55 -0.41
C LYS A 710 -19.28 20.64 -0.02
N TYR A 711 -19.51 19.33 0.00
CA TYR A 711 -18.53 18.28 0.34
C TYR A 711 -17.36 18.16 -0.67
N LEU A 712 -17.59 18.55 -1.91
CA LEU A 712 -16.60 18.58 -3.01
C LEU A 712 -15.99 19.98 -3.21
N ARG A 713 -15.65 20.68 -2.12
CA ARG A 713 -14.97 21.98 -2.16
C ARG A 713 -13.78 22.06 -1.20
N GLY A 714 -12.95 23.08 -1.40
CA GLY A 714 -11.93 23.49 -0.43
C GLY A 714 -10.76 22.50 -0.25
N PRO A 715 -10.11 22.50 0.92
CA PRO A 715 -8.92 21.68 1.18
C PRO A 715 -9.17 20.17 1.07
N ARG A 716 -10.36 19.68 1.43
CA ARG A 716 -10.70 18.25 1.44
C ARG A 716 -10.61 17.65 0.03
N LEU A 717 -11.28 18.25 -0.96
CA LEU A 717 -11.21 17.78 -2.34
C LEU A 717 -9.78 17.87 -2.90
N ARG A 718 -9.02 18.93 -2.58
CA ARG A 718 -7.61 19.04 -3.01
C ARG A 718 -6.73 17.93 -2.43
N LYS A 719 -6.90 17.58 -1.15
CA LYS A 719 -6.17 16.47 -0.51
C LYS A 719 -6.49 15.15 -1.22
N ALA A 720 -7.77 14.87 -1.45
CA ALA A 720 -8.21 13.63 -2.08
C ALA A 720 -7.76 13.53 -3.56
N LEU A 721 -7.84 14.64 -4.32
CA LEU A 721 -7.30 14.68 -5.69
C LEU A 721 -5.78 14.51 -5.74
N ALA A 722 -5.02 15.11 -4.83
CA ALA A 722 -3.57 14.93 -4.75
C ALA A 722 -3.19 13.49 -4.39
N PHE A 723 -3.95 12.82 -3.51
CA PHE A 723 -3.79 11.39 -3.23
C PHE A 723 -3.96 10.54 -4.50
N TRP A 724 -5.03 10.78 -5.27
CA TRP A 724 -5.27 10.02 -6.50
C TRP A 724 -4.31 10.37 -7.65
N GLU A 725 -3.88 11.62 -7.77
CA GLU A 725 -2.85 12.05 -8.73
C GLU A 725 -1.54 11.30 -8.47
N GLU A 726 -1.17 11.11 -7.20
CA GLU A 726 -0.01 10.30 -6.83
C GLU A 726 -0.21 8.81 -7.12
N ARG A 727 -1.36 8.24 -6.73
CA ARG A 727 -1.65 6.80 -6.92
C ARG A 727 -1.81 6.39 -8.38
N LEU A 728 -2.31 7.28 -9.25
CA LEU A 728 -2.39 7.05 -10.69
C LEU A 728 -1.16 7.54 -11.46
N ARG A 729 -0.13 8.05 -10.78
CA ARG A 729 1.07 8.55 -11.45
C ARG A 729 1.79 7.43 -12.20
N GLY A 730 2.03 7.67 -13.49
CA GLY A 730 2.67 6.70 -14.38
C GLY A 730 1.89 5.39 -14.54
N ALA A 731 0.59 5.38 -14.23
CA ALA A 731 -0.31 4.30 -14.60
C ALA A 731 -0.53 4.34 -16.13
N PRO A 732 -0.69 3.18 -16.81
CA PRO A 732 -0.95 3.16 -18.25
C PRO A 732 -2.26 3.90 -18.58
N PRO A 733 -2.31 4.69 -19.67
CA PRO A 733 -3.54 5.41 -20.06
C PRO A 733 -4.65 4.47 -20.55
N LEU A 734 -4.28 3.23 -20.89
CA LEU A 734 -5.09 2.18 -21.48
C LEU A 734 -4.59 0.82 -20.96
N LEU A 735 -5.48 0.00 -20.39
CA LEU A 735 -5.25 -1.43 -20.21
C LEU A 735 -5.45 -2.13 -21.56
N GLU A 736 -4.36 -2.56 -22.18
CA GLU A 736 -4.39 -3.28 -23.47
C GLU A 736 -4.79 -4.73 -23.27
N MET A 737 -6.10 -4.99 -23.38
CA MET A 737 -6.65 -6.34 -23.50
C MET A 737 -6.51 -6.86 -24.94
N PRO A 738 -6.32 -8.18 -25.16
CA PRO A 738 -6.39 -8.77 -26.49
C PRO A 738 -7.83 -8.69 -27.02
N THR A 739 -8.07 -7.79 -27.97
CA THR A 739 -9.39 -7.60 -28.61
C THR A 739 -9.46 -8.32 -29.96
N ASP A 740 -10.65 -8.78 -30.33
CA ASP A 740 -10.90 -9.43 -31.63
C ASP A 740 -10.83 -8.43 -32.80
N ARG A 741 -10.94 -7.12 -32.50
CA ARG A 741 -10.96 -6.01 -33.46
C ARG A 741 -10.14 -4.83 -32.94
N PRO A 742 -9.55 -4.00 -33.83
CA PRO A 742 -8.99 -2.72 -33.45
C PRO A 742 -10.09 -1.76 -33.00
N ARG A 743 -9.80 -0.90 -32.03
CA ARG A 743 -10.73 0.09 -31.49
C ARG A 743 -11.18 1.08 -32.58
N PRO A 744 -12.49 1.39 -32.71
CA PRO A 744 -12.96 2.40 -33.64
C PRO A 744 -12.63 3.81 -33.15
N LYS A 745 -12.49 4.76 -34.08
CA LYS A 745 -12.21 6.18 -33.79
C LYS A 745 -13.31 6.88 -32.98
N THR A 746 -14.52 6.34 -33.05
CA THR A 746 -15.69 6.75 -32.29
C THR A 746 -16.40 5.48 -31.86
N ARG A 747 -16.64 5.31 -30.55
CA ARG A 747 -17.32 4.13 -30.00
C ARG A 747 -18.81 4.16 -30.36
N THR A 748 -19.35 3.00 -30.72
CA THR A 748 -20.79 2.83 -31.01
C THR A 748 -21.61 2.54 -29.75
N PHE A 749 -20.93 2.14 -28.68
CA PHE A 749 -21.48 1.71 -27.39
C PHE A 749 -22.40 0.48 -27.45
N VAL A 750 -22.49 -0.21 -28.60
CA VAL A 750 -23.30 -1.42 -28.76
C VAL A 750 -22.69 -2.57 -27.96
N SER A 751 -23.34 -2.92 -26.85
CA SER A 751 -22.92 -4.01 -25.96
C SER A 751 -23.69 -5.31 -26.20
N ALA A 752 -23.09 -6.42 -25.77
CA ALA A 752 -23.75 -7.71 -25.54
C ALA A 752 -23.34 -8.24 -24.15
N HIS A 753 -23.96 -9.34 -23.70
CA HIS A 753 -23.67 -9.99 -22.43
C HIS A 753 -23.62 -11.51 -22.61
N GLU A 754 -22.64 -12.17 -21.99
CA GLU A 754 -22.60 -13.62 -21.84
C GLU A 754 -22.78 -13.99 -20.36
N ALA A 755 -23.79 -14.81 -20.04
CA ALA A 755 -24.10 -15.21 -18.68
C ALA A 755 -23.34 -16.47 -18.23
N PHE A 756 -23.06 -16.60 -16.93
CA PHE A 756 -22.42 -17.78 -16.35
C PHE A 756 -22.90 -18.08 -14.92
N GLU A 757 -22.78 -19.35 -14.53
CA GLU A 757 -23.04 -19.84 -13.17
C GLU A 757 -21.79 -20.58 -12.67
N LEU A 758 -21.42 -20.39 -11.40
CA LEU A 758 -20.43 -21.24 -10.73
C LEU A 758 -21.15 -22.43 -10.06
N SER A 759 -20.51 -23.60 -10.07
CA SER A 759 -21.08 -24.75 -9.35
C SER A 759 -21.29 -24.43 -7.86
N ALA A 760 -22.27 -25.08 -7.23
CA ALA A 760 -22.52 -24.90 -5.80
C ALA A 760 -21.29 -25.25 -4.94
N SER A 761 -20.51 -26.26 -5.33
CA SER A 761 -19.25 -26.62 -4.66
C SER A 761 -18.18 -25.53 -4.81
N LEU A 762 -17.99 -24.96 -6.00
CA LEU A 762 -17.04 -23.87 -6.21
C LEU A 762 -17.48 -22.61 -5.45
N SER A 763 -18.77 -22.27 -5.49
CA SER A 763 -19.34 -21.14 -4.76
C SER A 763 -19.09 -21.28 -3.26
N GLN A 764 -19.28 -22.47 -2.68
CA GLN A 764 -19.01 -22.72 -1.27
C GLN A 764 -17.50 -22.70 -0.95
N ASN A 765 -16.66 -23.31 -1.80
CA ASN A 765 -15.21 -23.34 -1.59
C ASN A 765 -14.60 -21.94 -1.64
N LEU A 766 -15.10 -21.04 -2.50
CA LEU A 766 -14.67 -19.64 -2.57
C LEU A 766 -15.02 -18.84 -1.29
N ARG A 767 -16.18 -19.10 -0.68
CA ARG A 767 -16.52 -18.53 0.65
C ARG A 767 -15.56 -19.02 1.72
N LEU A 768 -15.42 -20.34 1.86
CA LEU A 768 -14.54 -20.97 2.85
C LEU A 768 -13.09 -20.52 2.69
N PHE A 769 -12.58 -20.42 1.46
CA PHE A 769 -11.25 -19.87 1.18
C PHE A 769 -11.11 -18.42 1.67
N SER A 770 -12.12 -17.59 1.44
CA SER A 770 -12.12 -16.19 1.89
C SER A 770 -12.13 -16.10 3.42
N GLU A 771 -13.05 -16.83 4.07
CA GLU A 771 -13.23 -16.90 5.53
C GLU A 771 -11.99 -17.44 6.28
N GLN A 772 -11.29 -18.42 5.69
CA GLN A 772 -10.06 -19.00 6.25
C GLN A 772 -8.85 -18.06 6.16
N ARG A 773 -8.93 -17.03 5.32
CA ARG A 773 -7.83 -16.09 5.04
C ARG A 773 -8.15 -14.66 5.49
N ASN A 774 -9.24 -14.48 6.25
CA ASN A 774 -9.76 -13.18 6.68
C ASN A 774 -9.96 -12.19 5.51
N LEU A 775 -10.35 -12.72 4.35
CA LEU A 775 -10.70 -11.98 3.15
C LEU A 775 -12.22 -12.01 2.96
N THR A 776 -12.75 -11.04 2.23
CA THR A 776 -14.15 -11.07 1.81
C THR A 776 -14.30 -11.80 0.48
N LEU A 777 -15.46 -12.42 0.26
CA LEU A 777 -15.78 -13.10 -1.01
C LEU A 777 -15.61 -12.17 -2.22
N PHE A 778 -15.99 -10.89 -2.06
CA PHE A 778 -15.75 -9.85 -3.06
C PHE A 778 -14.28 -9.74 -3.44
N THR A 779 -13.38 -9.58 -2.45
CA THR A 779 -11.93 -9.49 -2.67
C THR A 779 -11.39 -10.71 -3.42
N THR A 780 -11.81 -11.92 -3.05
CA THR A 780 -11.42 -13.16 -3.72
C THR A 780 -11.84 -13.19 -5.18
N LEU A 781 -13.07 -12.77 -5.49
CA LEU A 781 -13.58 -12.76 -6.86
C LEU A 781 -12.86 -11.72 -7.75
N ILE A 782 -12.68 -10.48 -7.26
CA ILE A 782 -11.95 -9.46 -8.02
C ILE A 782 -10.45 -9.78 -8.16
N ALA A 783 -9.84 -10.50 -7.20
CA ALA A 783 -8.49 -11.04 -7.35
C ALA A 783 -8.41 -12.10 -8.47
N GLY A 784 -9.43 -12.96 -8.60
CA GLY A 784 -9.61 -13.85 -9.75
C GLY A 784 -9.75 -13.11 -11.08
N PHE A 785 -10.41 -11.95 -11.07
CA PHE A 785 -10.54 -11.13 -12.26
C PHE A 785 -9.22 -10.43 -12.62
N ASN A 786 -8.47 -9.92 -11.64
CA ASN A 786 -7.12 -9.42 -11.85
C ASN A 786 -6.19 -10.50 -12.43
N ALA A 787 -6.26 -11.73 -11.92
CA ALA A 787 -5.52 -12.87 -12.46
C ALA A 787 -5.91 -13.19 -13.92
N LEU A 788 -7.20 -13.14 -14.27
CA LEU A 788 -7.69 -13.31 -15.64
C LEU A 788 -7.13 -12.22 -16.58
N LEU A 789 -7.23 -10.95 -16.17
CA LEU A 789 -6.74 -9.82 -16.96
C LEU A 789 -5.23 -9.93 -17.22
N HIS A 790 -4.43 -10.30 -16.20
CA HIS A 790 -3.01 -10.55 -16.36
C HIS A 790 -2.71 -11.70 -17.33
N GLN A 791 -3.39 -12.83 -17.21
CA GLN A 791 -3.15 -14.00 -18.07
C GLN A 791 -3.42 -13.71 -19.56
N HIS A 792 -4.42 -12.87 -19.84
CA HIS A 792 -4.78 -12.51 -21.21
C HIS A 792 -3.95 -11.37 -21.78
N SER A 793 -3.75 -10.28 -21.03
CA SER A 793 -3.00 -9.09 -21.47
C SER A 793 -1.48 -9.17 -21.31
N GLY A 794 -0.98 -9.95 -20.33
CA GLY A 794 0.40 -9.92 -19.88
C GLY A 794 0.78 -8.69 -19.03
N VAL A 795 -0.18 -7.80 -18.73
CA VAL A 795 0.06 -6.57 -17.93
C VAL A 795 0.14 -6.91 -16.44
N GLU A 796 1.15 -6.39 -15.75
CA GLU A 796 1.33 -6.56 -14.30
C GLU A 796 0.75 -5.42 -13.46
N ASP A 797 0.66 -4.20 -14.00
CA ASP A 797 0.05 -3.03 -13.35
C ASP A 797 -1.39 -2.83 -13.84
N LEU A 798 -2.34 -3.50 -13.18
CA LEU A 798 -3.73 -3.60 -13.62
C LEU A 798 -4.58 -2.47 -13.05
N ILE A 799 -5.28 -1.74 -13.93
CA ILE A 799 -6.27 -0.72 -13.52
C ILE A 799 -7.69 -1.25 -13.79
N VAL A 800 -8.44 -1.48 -12.71
CA VAL A 800 -9.84 -1.96 -12.76
C VAL A 800 -10.72 -1.00 -11.97
N GLY A 801 -11.86 -0.60 -12.51
CA GLY A 801 -12.88 0.08 -11.72
C GLY A 801 -13.70 -0.94 -10.93
N TYR A 802 -14.02 -0.67 -9.68
CA TYR A 802 -15.13 -1.37 -9.01
C TYR A 802 -16.29 -0.41 -8.77
N LEU A 803 -17.53 -0.89 -8.88
CA LEU A 803 -18.69 -0.04 -8.68
C LEU A 803 -18.90 0.22 -7.17
N TYR A 804 -18.55 1.42 -6.72
CA TYR A 804 -18.81 1.86 -5.35
C TYR A 804 -20.20 2.49 -5.26
N SER A 805 -20.95 2.23 -4.18
CA SER A 805 -22.35 2.67 -4.03
C SER A 805 -22.54 4.18 -3.93
N GLY A 806 -21.49 4.95 -3.62
CA GLY A 806 -21.54 6.41 -3.48
C GLY A 806 -22.37 6.97 -2.32
N ARG A 807 -23.05 6.10 -1.57
CA ARG A 807 -23.86 6.46 -0.38
C ARG A 807 -22.92 6.63 0.82
N VAL A 808 -22.56 7.88 1.07
CA VAL A 808 -21.49 8.27 2.01
C VAL A 808 -22.00 8.91 3.31
N ILE A 809 -23.31 9.08 3.46
CA ILE A 809 -23.98 9.58 4.68
C ILE A 809 -25.24 8.72 4.95
N PRO A 810 -25.66 8.53 6.22
CA PRO A 810 -26.82 7.68 6.54
C PRO A 810 -28.11 8.12 5.85
N GLU A 811 -28.33 9.43 5.66
CA GLU A 811 -29.55 9.99 5.08
C GLU A 811 -29.80 9.60 3.63
N VAL A 812 -28.78 9.10 2.91
CA VAL A 812 -28.91 8.65 1.51
C VAL A 812 -29.03 7.14 1.34
N GLU A 813 -28.99 6.35 2.42
CA GLU A 813 -28.98 4.88 2.30
C GLU A 813 -30.33 4.32 1.87
N SER A 814 -31.43 4.93 2.31
CA SER A 814 -32.80 4.53 1.97
C SER A 814 -33.39 5.24 0.75
N LEU A 815 -32.58 6.00 -0.01
CA LEU A 815 -33.07 6.79 -1.15
C LEU A 815 -32.96 6.06 -2.48
N LEU A 816 -33.95 6.22 -3.35
CA LEU A 816 -33.77 5.90 -4.76
C LEU A 816 -32.94 7.03 -5.43
N GLY A 817 -32.07 6.69 -6.38
CA GLY A 817 -31.28 7.69 -7.11
C GLY A 817 -30.02 7.15 -7.78
N CYS A 818 -29.28 8.03 -8.44
CA CYS A 818 -27.99 7.74 -9.04
C CYS A 818 -26.86 8.13 -8.06
N PHE A 819 -26.34 7.20 -7.27
CA PHE A 819 -25.23 7.47 -6.35
C PHE A 819 -23.94 6.76 -6.76
N ALA A 820 -24.07 5.58 -7.37
CA ALA A 820 -22.93 4.72 -7.66
C ALA A 820 -21.95 5.29 -8.71
N TYR A 821 -20.65 5.12 -8.48
CA TYR A 821 -19.59 5.47 -9.43
C TYR A 821 -18.40 4.49 -9.36
N PRO A 822 -17.62 4.32 -10.45
CA PRO A 822 -16.42 3.50 -10.42
C PRO A 822 -15.33 4.09 -9.52
N LEU A 823 -14.86 3.33 -8.54
CA LEU A 823 -13.65 3.65 -7.78
C LEU A 823 -12.47 2.86 -8.36
N VAL A 824 -11.34 3.54 -8.57
CA VAL A 824 -10.21 2.98 -9.34
C VAL A 824 -9.32 2.12 -8.44
N LEU A 825 -9.10 0.87 -8.83
CA LEU A 825 -8.15 -0.05 -8.20
C LEU A 825 -6.97 -0.25 -9.13
N ARG A 826 -5.80 0.20 -8.67
CA ARG A 826 -4.51 -0.10 -9.31
C ARG A 826 -3.86 -1.24 -8.53
N THR A 827 -3.76 -2.41 -9.14
CA THR A 827 -3.27 -3.64 -8.49
C THR A 827 -2.04 -4.14 -9.23
N ASP A 828 -0.91 -4.17 -8.54
CA ASP A 828 0.32 -4.78 -9.02
C ASP A 828 0.30 -6.30 -8.80
N VAL A 829 0.38 -7.07 -9.88
CA VAL A 829 0.49 -8.54 -9.87
C VAL A 829 1.86 -9.04 -10.36
N SER A 830 2.87 -8.17 -10.36
CA SER A 830 4.25 -8.52 -10.73
C SER A 830 4.90 -9.54 -9.81
N GLY A 831 5.89 -10.25 -10.37
CA GLY A 831 6.73 -11.21 -9.65
C GLY A 831 6.17 -12.64 -9.59
N ASN A 832 5.17 -12.98 -10.41
CA ASN A 832 4.50 -14.28 -10.41
C ASN A 832 3.92 -14.69 -9.02
N PRO A 833 3.14 -13.82 -8.36
CA PRO A 833 2.65 -14.04 -7.00
C PRO A 833 1.70 -15.24 -6.91
N LYS A 834 1.57 -15.82 -5.71
CA LYS A 834 0.51 -16.80 -5.43
C LYS A 834 -0.87 -16.14 -5.49
N PHE A 835 -1.93 -16.93 -5.71
CA PHE A 835 -3.30 -16.38 -5.72
C PHE A 835 -3.65 -15.62 -4.42
N GLU A 836 -3.27 -16.18 -3.27
CA GLU A 836 -3.43 -15.54 -1.96
C GLU A 836 -2.75 -14.17 -1.88
N GLU A 837 -1.55 -14.04 -2.43
CA GLU A 837 -0.80 -12.78 -2.46
C GLU A 837 -1.51 -11.76 -3.35
N ILE A 838 -2.06 -12.16 -4.49
CA ILE A 838 -2.91 -11.28 -5.33
C ILE A 838 -4.14 -10.82 -4.57
N ALA A 839 -4.79 -11.73 -3.83
CA ALA A 839 -5.96 -11.39 -3.04
C ALA A 839 -5.63 -10.42 -1.90
N LEU A 840 -4.50 -10.60 -1.21
CA LEU A 840 -3.99 -9.67 -0.19
C LEU A 840 -3.53 -8.32 -0.76
N ARG A 841 -2.89 -8.29 -1.94
CA ARG A 841 -2.57 -7.05 -2.66
C ARG A 841 -3.85 -6.31 -3.06
N THR A 842 -4.83 -7.03 -3.61
CA THR A 842 -6.13 -6.46 -4.02
C THR A 842 -6.93 -5.96 -2.81
N HIS A 843 -6.88 -6.67 -1.67
CA HIS A 843 -7.45 -6.22 -0.39
C HIS A 843 -6.83 -4.89 0.07
N ARG A 844 -5.51 -4.78 0.00
CA ARG A 844 -4.77 -3.56 0.34
C ARG A 844 -5.17 -2.39 -0.57
N THR A 845 -5.22 -2.61 -1.90
CA THR A 845 -5.67 -1.59 -2.86
C THR A 845 -7.11 -1.14 -2.58
N LEU A 846 -8.02 -2.06 -2.22
CA LEU A 846 -9.39 -1.73 -1.80
C LEU A 846 -9.44 -0.88 -0.54
N LEU A 847 -8.65 -1.23 0.49
CA LEU A 847 -8.54 -0.43 1.72
C LEU A 847 -7.97 0.97 1.43
N GLU A 848 -6.89 1.07 0.65
CA GLU A 848 -6.28 2.34 0.26
C GLU A 848 -7.25 3.24 -0.53
N ALA A 849 -7.93 2.68 -1.54
CA ALA A 849 -8.94 3.37 -2.33
C ALA A 849 -10.10 3.92 -1.46
N SER A 850 -10.42 3.24 -0.36
CA SER A 850 -11.47 3.66 0.57
C SER A 850 -11.13 4.92 1.39
N THR A 851 -9.85 5.31 1.49
CA THR A 851 -9.40 6.38 2.40
C THR A 851 -9.76 7.78 1.95
N GLU A 852 -9.64 8.09 0.65
CA GLU A 852 -9.80 9.43 0.08
C GLU A 852 -10.77 9.41 -1.12
N LYS A 853 -12.02 9.03 -0.88
CA LYS A 853 -13.04 8.85 -1.93
C LYS A 853 -13.34 10.16 -2.69
N VAL A 854 -13.26 10.10 -4.02
CA VAL A 854 -13.60 11.17 -4.97
C VAL A 854 -14.47 10.59 -6.08
N PRO A 855 -15.56 11.26 -6.50
CA PRO A 855 -16.33 10.87 -7.68
C PRO A 855 -15.45 10.73 -8.93
N PHE A 856 -15.64 9.64 -9.67
CA PHE A 856 -14.81 9.28 -10.82
C PHE A 856 -14.59 10.43 -11.83
N ASN A 857 -15.62 11.23 -12.09
CA ASN A 857 -15.51 12.39 -12.98
C ASN A 857 -14.52 13.45 -12.51
N LYS A 858 -14.50 13.78 -11.22
CA LYS A 858 -13.57 14.79 -10.68
C LYS A 858 -12.13 14.28 -10.66
N LEU A 859 -11.96 12.96 -10.55
CA LEU A 859 -10.67 12.31 -10.76
C LEU A 859 -10.21 12.39 -12.23
N VAL A 860 -11.08 12.05 -13.19
CA VAL A 860 -10.80 12.15 -14.64
C VAL A 860 -10.49 13.59 -15.06
N GLU A 861 -11.26 14.57 -14.60
CA GLU A 861 -11.04 16.01 -14.85
C GLU A 861 -9.66 16.50 -14.36
N HIS A 862 -9.14 15.92 -13.27
CA HIS A 862 -7.88 16.32 -12.66
C HIS A 862 -6.66 15.63 -13.28
N VAL A 863 -6.75 14.32 -13.54
CA VAL A 863 -5.60 13.49 -13.93
C VAL A 863 -5.43 13.35 -15.45
N VAL A 864 -6.51 13.36 -16.24
CA VAL A 864 -6.44 13.02 -17.68
C VAL A 864 -6.17 14.25 -18.55
N ARG A 865 -4.96 14.34 -19.09
CA ARG A 865 -4.54 15.42 -20.01
C ARG A 865 -4.75 15.02 -21.47
N GLY A 866 -5.86 15.50 -22.03
CA GLY A 866 -6.29 15.18 -23.40
C GLY A 866 -7.24 13.99 -23.42
N ARG A 867 -8.50 14.22 -23.81
CA ARG A 867 -9.52 13.16 -23.93
C ARG A 867 -9.51 12.61 -25.36
N THR A 868 -9.61 11.29 -25.49
CA THR A 868 -9.88 10.60 -26.76
C THR A 868 -11.34 10.13 -26.81
N ALA A 869 -11.86 9.88 -28.02
CA ALA A 869 -13.17 9.24 -28.24
C ALA A 869 -13.06 7.70 -28.41
N GLU A 870 -11.84 7.16 -28.42
CA GLU A 870 -11.55 5.75 -28.78
C GLU A 870 -11.72 4.77 -27.60
N TYR A 871 -11.52 5.23 -26.37
CA TYR A 871 -11.64 4.42 -25.15
C TYR A 871 -12.03 5.27 -23.94
N ASN A 872 -12.61 4.61 -22.93
CA ASN A 872 -12.97 5.26 -21.66
C ASN A 872 -11.69 5.64 -20.88
N PRO A 873 -11.57 6.84 -20.30
CA PRO A 873 -10.38 7.24 -19.53
C PRO A 873 -10.16 6.39 -18.27
N ILE A 874 -8.89 6.12 -17.94
CA ILE A 874 -8.39 5.43 -16.73
C ILE A 874 -8.80 3.95 -16.61
N ILE A 875 -10.06 3.59 -16.88
CA ILE A 875 -10.58 2.22 -16.71
C ILE A 875 -11.22 1.69 -17.99
N GLN A 876 -10.79 0.50 -18.41
CA GLN A 876 -11.42 -0.25 -19.52
C GLN A 876 -12.17 -1.50 -19.04
N CYS A 877 -11.97 -1.88 -17.77
CA CYS A 877 -12.71 -2.95 -17.13
C CYS A 877 -13.39 -2.46 -15.85
N VAL A 878 -14.61 -2.92 -15.61
CA VAL A 878 -15.37 -2.67 -14.37
C VAL A 878 -15.80 -3.98 -13.74
N PHE A 879 -15.69 -4.09 -12.42
CA PHE A 879 -16.11 -5.25 -11.65
C PHE A 879 -17.18 -4.87 -10.61
N THR A 880 -18.27 -5.62 -10.58
CA THR A 880 -19.41 -5.40 -9.69
C THR A 880 -19.77 -6.70 -8.98
N PHE A 881 -19.87 -6.65 -7.66
CA PHE A 881 -20.43 -7.73 -6.84
C PHE A 881 -21.68 -7.22 -6.13
N MET A 882 -22.75 -8.01 -6.18
CA MET A 882 -23.97 -7.80 -5.41
C MET A 882 -24.14 -8.97 -4.44
N GLY A 883 -24.57 -8.67 -3.21
CA GLY A 883 -24.85 -9.65 -2.15
C GLY A 883 -26.01 -10.60 -2.49
N GLU A 884 -26.55 -11.26 -1.46
CA GLU A 884 -27.67 -12.19 -1.66
C GLU A 884 -28.93 -11.44 -2.14
N PHE A 885 -29.43 -11.84 -3.30
CA PHE A 885 -30.64 -11.28 -3.91
C PHE A 885 -31.68 -12.39 -4.07
N GLY A 886 -32.48 -12.58 -3.02
CA GLY A 886 -33.41 -13.69 -2.86
C GLY A 886 -34.82 -13.44 -3.41
N GLU A 887 -35.68 -14.44 -3.20
CA GLU A 887 -37.12 -14.37 -3.45
C GLU A 887 -37.79 -13.51 -2.36
N ILE A 888 -38.73 -12.63 -2.73
CA ILE A 888 -39.54 -11.86 -1.76
C ILE A 888 -41.00 -12.34 -1.78
N SER A 889 -41.59 -12.40 -0.60
CA SER A 889 -42.99 -12.82 -0.43
C SER A 889 -43.90 -11.61 -0.25
N LEU A 890 -44.90 -11.50 -1.10
CA LEU A 890 -46.05 -10.61 -0.98
C LEU A 890 -47.26 -11.44 -0.49
N PRO A 891 -48.35 -10.82 0.02
CA PRO A 891 -49.61 -11.53 0.22
C PRO A 891 -50.06 -12.21 -1.08
N ASP A 892 -50.22 -13.53 -0.98
CA ASP A 892 -50.66 -14.44 -2.04
C ASP A 892 -49.81 -14.44 -3.34
N VAL A 893 -48.61 -13.84 -3.35
CA VAL A 893 -47.69 -13.81 -4.50
C VAL A 893 -46.24 -13.98 -4.07
N ILE A 894 -45.51 -14.92 -4.68
CA ILE A 894 -44.05 -15.06 -4.56
C ILE A 894 -43.40 -14.31 -5.72
N VAL A 895 -42.41 -13.47 -5.43
CA VAL A 895 -41.65 -12.71 -6.42
C VAL A 895 -40.22 -13.24 -6.49
N LYS A 896 -39.79 -13.65 -7.67
CA LYS A 896 -38.44 -14.19 -7.92
C LYS A 896 -37.69 -13.30 -8.91
N PRO A 897 -36.43 -12.93 -8.63
CA PRO A 897 -35.57 -12.31 -9.63
C PRO A 897 -35.48 -13.15 -10.92
N ARG A 898 -35.45 -12.49 -12.08
CA ARG A 898 -35.12 -13.12 -13.36
C ARG A 898 -33.82 -12.52 -13.93
N PRO A 899 -32.65 -13.07 -13.55
CA PRO A 899 -31.34 -12.56 -13.99
C PRO A 899 -31.15 -12.58 -15.51
N ASP A 900 -31.81 -13.51 -16.20
CA ASP A 900 -31.87 -13.62 -17.67
C ASP A 900 -32.68 -12.49 -18.33
N LEU A 901 -33.46 -11.75 -17.55
CA LEU A 901 -34.21 -10.56 -17.93
C LEU A 901 -33.58 -9.27 -17.37
N PHE A 902 -32.36 -9.33 -16.84
CA PHE A 902 -31.57 -8.14 -16.52
C PHE A 902 -30.72 -7.73 -17.72
N GLN A 903 -30.90 -6.51 -18.20
CA GLN A 903 -30.08 -5.93 -19.25
C GLN A 903 -29.71 -4.48 -18.91
N ALA A 904 -28.43 -4.17 -18.98
CA ALA A 904 -27.88 -2.82 -18.89
C ALA A 904 -26.65 -2.73 -19.81
N PRO A 905 -26.56 -1.72 -20.70
CA PRO A 905 -25.35 -1.54 -21.50
C PRO A 905 -24.13 -1.16 -20.65
N THR A 906 -22.93 -1.40 -21.19
CA THR A 906 -21.66 -1.07 -20.52
C THR A 906 -20.96 0.09 -21.21
N GLU A 907 -20.48 1.07 -20.45
CA GLU A 907 -19.65 2.17 -20.99
C GLU A 907 -18.17 1.78 -21.13
N VAL A 908 -17.74 0.68 -20.53
CA VAL A 908 -16.38 0.15 -20.59
C VAL A 908 -16.29 -1.04 -21.55
N ASP A 909 -15.09 -1.49 -21.89
CA ASP A 909 -14.93 -2.53 -22.91
C ASP A 909 -15.37 -3.91 -22.41
N LEU A 910 -15.16 -4.17 -21.11
CA LEU A 910 -15.63 -5.36 -20.41
C LEU A 910 -16.07 -5.01 -18.98
N ALA A 911 -17.32 -5.27 -18.64
CA ALA A 911 -17.85 -5.21 -17.28
C ALA A 911 -18.22 -6.62 -16.81
N VAL A 912 -17.78 -6.99 -15.60
CA VAL A 912 -18.14 -8.25 -14.96
C VAL A 912 -19.07 -7.96 -13.79
N ARG A 913 -20.23 -8.61 -13.78
CA ARG A 913 -21.20 -8.53 -12.69
C ARG A 913 -21.39 -9.92 -12.11
N ILE A 914 -21.25 -10.04 -10.79
CA ILE A 914 -21.52 -11.28 -10.04
C ILE A 914 -22.54 -10.97 -8.95
N SER A 915 -23.51 -11.85 -8.78
CA SER A 915 -24.53 -11.79 -7.74
C SER A 915 -24.56 -13.11 -6.98
N LEU A 916 -24.97 -13.07 -5.72
CA LEU A 916 -25.28 -14.27 -4.96
C LEU A 916 -26.78 -14.55 -4.98
N VAL A 917 -27.17 -15.74 -5.40
CA VAL A 917 -28.59 -16.17 -5.44
C VAL A 917 -28.69 -17.62 -4.99
N ASN A 918 -29.52 -17.88 -3.98
CA ASN A 918 -29.78 -19.21 -3.43
C ASN A 918 -28.49 -19.98 -3.11
N GLY A 919 -27.54 -19.30 -2.46
CA GLY A 919 -26.24 -19.88 -2.11
C GLY A 919 -25.22 -19.99 -3.26
N ARG A 920 -25.60 -19.73 -4.52
CA ARG A 920 -24.73 -19.86 -5.71
C ARG A 920 -24.26 -18.51 -6.24
N LEU A 921 -23.04 -18.49 -6.78
CA LEU A 921 -22.51 -17.34 -7.52
C LEU A 921 -22.87 -17.46 -8.99
N GLN A 922 -23.54 -16.45 -9.52
CA GLN A 922 -23.92 -16.34 -10.93
C GLN A 922 -23.68 -14.91 -11.42
N GLY A 923 -23.51 -14.72 -12.72
CA GLY A 923 -23.12 -13.42 -13.24
C GLY A 923 -23.15 -13.33 -14.76
N ASP A 924 -22.64 -12.21 -15.27
CA ASP A 924 -22.43 -12.00 -16.69
C ASP A 924 -21.14 -11.22 -16.95
N PHE A 925 -20.63 -11.38 -18.17
CA PHE A 925 -19.62 -10.53 -18.79
C PHE A 925 -20.34 -9.68 -19.83
N SER A 926 -20.55 -8.40 -19.53
CA SER A 926 -21.11 -7.40 -20.44
C SER A 926 -19.98 -6.70 -21.20
N TYR A 927 -20.00 -6.69 -22.53
CA TYR A 927 -18.86 -6.32 -23.37
C TYR A 927 -19.24 -5.46 -24.57
N GLN A 928 -18.29 -4.67 -25.06
CA GLN A 928 -18.45 -3.86 -26.28
C GLN A 928 -18.20 -4.69 -27.55
N LYS A 929 -19.21 -4.76 -28.44
CA LYS A 929 -19.13 -5.51 -29.70
C LYS A 929 -18.19 -4.88 -30.74
N ASP A 930 -17.87 -3.60 -30.54
CA ASP A 930 -16.81 -2.88 -31.26
C ASP A 930 -15.45 -3.58 -31.16
N VAL A 931 -15.18 -4.29 -30.07
CA VAL A 931 -13.87 -4.87 -29.75
C VAL A 931 -13.86 -6.38 -29.44
N PHE A 932 -14.97 -6.97 -28.98
CA PHE A 932 -15.04 -8.39 -28.62
C PHE A 932 -16.15 -9.18 -29.33
N ASP A 933 -15.91 -10.47 -29.52
CA ASP A 933 -16.88 -11.49 -29.97
C ASP A 933 -17.35 -12.40 -28.83
N ALA A 934 -18.58 -12.89 -28.94
CA ALA A 934 -19.21 -13.81 -27.99
C ALA A 934 -18.35 -15.05 -27.67
N ASN A 935 -17.63 -15.59 -28.67
CA ASN A 935 -16.74 -16.73 -28.49
C ASN A 935 -15.56 -16.39 -27.57
N THR A 936 -14.95 -15.22 -27.74
CA THR A 936 -13.82 -14.75 -26.93
C THR A 936 -14.25 -14.49 -25.49
N ILE A 937 -15.42 -13.89 -25.29
CA ILE A 937 -16.00 -13.70 -23.96
C ILE A 937 -16.38 -15.03 -23.29
N SER A 938 -16.93 -15.99 -24.04
CA SER A 938 -17.21 -17.34 -23.54
C SER A 938 -15.94 -18.05 -23.04
N SER A 939 -14.81 -17.84 -23.73
CA SER A 939 -13.51 -18.37 -23.30
C SER A 939 -12.95 -17.63 -22.09
N LEU A 940 -13.10 -16.30 -21.99
CA LEU A 940 -12.75 -15.54 -20.78
C LEU A 940 -13.55 -16.02 -19.55
N ILE A 941 -14.84 -16.32 -19.72
CA ILE A 941 -15.68 -16.93 -18.67
C ILE A 941 -15.13 -18.30 -18.26
N ALA A 942 -14.85 -19.18 -19.23
CA ALA A 942 -14.33 -20.52 -18.95
C ALA A 942 -12.95 -20.48 -18.24
N ASP A 943 -12.09 -19.55 -18.64
CA ASP A 943 -10.80 -19.31 -18.00
C ASP A 943 -10.95 -18.74 -16.59
N TYR A 944 -11.88 -17.79 -16.38
CA TYR A 944 -12.17 -17.22 -15.07
C TYR A 944 -12.70 -18.26 -14.08
N GLN A 945 -13.65 -19.10 -14.51
CA GLN A 945 -14.13 -20.25 -13.73
C GLN A 945 -12.97 -21.20 -13.35
N ARG A 946 -12.03 -21.42 -14.27
CA ARG A 946 -10.89 -22.31 -14.07
C ARG A 946 -9.86 -21.72 -13.11
N ILE A 947 -9.55 -20.43 -13.23
CA ILE A 947 -8.68 -19.68 -12.31
C ILE A 947 -9.26 -19.73 -10.89
N LEU A 948 -10.56 -19.43 -10.72
CA LEU A 948 -11.24 -19.52 -9.41
C LEU A 948 -11.22 -20.94 -8.83
N THR A 949 -11.36 -21.97 -9.67
CA THR A 949 -11.27 -23.37 -9.23
C THR A 949 -9.86 -23.72 -8.76
N GLN A 950 -8.83 -23.35 -9.52
CA GLN A 950 -7.44 -23.64 -9.14
C GLN A 950 -6.95 -22.82 -7.95
N ALA A 951 -7.44 -21.59 -7.79
CA ALA A 951 -7.18 -20.75 -6.63
C ALA A 951 -7.57 -21.43 -5.30
N VAL A 952 -8.73 -22.11 -5.26
CA VAL A 952 -9.20 -22.82 -4.06
C VAL A 952 -8.63 -24.23 -3.92
N GLU A 953 -8.35 -24.93 -5.03
CA GLU A 953 -7.80 -26.30 -5.00
C GLU A 953 -6.28 -26.34 -4.80
N LYS A 954 -5.55 -25.31 -5.24
CA LYS A 954 -4.08 -25.27 -5.31
C LYS A 954 -3.52 -23.88 -4.99
N PRO A 955 -3.76 -23.34 -3.77
CA PRO A 955 -3.41 -21.96 -3.40
C PRO A 955 -1.89 -21.66 -3.45
N ASP A 956 -1.05 -22.69 -3.43
CA ASP A 956 0.41 -22.57 -3.51
C ASP A 956 0.96 -22.31 -4.92
N LEU A 957 0.13 -22.40 -5.97
CA LEU A 957 0.57 -22.10 -7.33
C LEU A 957 0.77 -20.60 -7.54
N GLY A 958 1.91 -20.23 -8.16
CA GLY A 958 2.13 -18.88 -8.68
C GLY A 958 1.20 -18.58 -9.85
N LEU A 959 0.93 -17.31 -10.12
CA LEU A 959 -0.03 -16.84 -11.13
C LEU A 959 0.16 -17.49 -12.51
N ASN A 960 1.40 -17.59 -13.00
CA ASN A 960 1.76 -18.25 -14.27
C ASN A 960 1.52 -19.77 -14.29
N GLN A 961 1.26 -20.40 -13.14
CA GLN A 961 0.94 -21.82 -13.00
C GLN A 961 -0.58 -22.05 -12.82
N LEU A 962 -1.38 -20.99 -12.65
CA LEU A 962 -2.84 -21.05 -12.67
C LEU A 962 -3.34 -21.20 -14.12
N THR A 963 -3.12 -22.42 -14.62
CA THR A 963 -3.53 -23.08 -15.87
C THR A 963 -2.71 -22.94 -17.15
N ASP A 964 -2.51 -24.11 -17.80
CA ASP A 964 -2.59 -24.26 -19.26
C ASP A 964 -4.02 -23.94 -19.75
N LEU A 965 -4.18 -22.89 -20.56
CA LEU A 965 -5.49 -22.45 -21.04
C LEU A 965 -6.03 -23.35 -22.16
N THR A 966 -7.14 -24.05 -21.91
CA THR A 966 -7.88 -24.78 -22.95
C THR A 966 -9.02 -23.95 -23.53
N GLY A 967 -8.94 -23.62 -24.83
CA GLY A 967 -10.12 -23.26 -25.62
C GLY A 967 -10.41 -21.78 -25.87
N VAL A 968 -9.41 -20.96 -26.20
CA VAL A 968 -9.31 -20.05 -27.37
C VAL A 968 -7.94 -19.37 -27.21
N GLY A 969 -6.94 -19.92 -27.91
CA GLY A 969 -5.53 -19.68 -27.58
C GLY A 969 -4.61 -20.88 -27.81
N ALA A 970 -5.08 -21.92 -28.51
CA ALA A 970 -4.23 -22.99 -29.00
C ALA A 970 -3.22 -22.43 -30.03
N GLY A 971 -2.05 -22.01 -29.53
CA GLY A 971 -0.98 -21.42 -30.33
C GLY A 971 -0.63 -19.96 -30.01
N LYS A 972 -0.37 -19.61 -28.74
CA LYS A 972 0.63 -18.55 -28.48
C LYS A 972 2.01 -19.14 -28.81
N GLU A 973 2.44 -19.04 -30.06
CA GLU A 973 3.86 -19.19 -30.42
C GLU A 973 4.64 -18.14 -29.61
N PHE A 974 5.52 -18.57 -28.69
CA PHE A 974 6.48 -17.64 -28.12
C PHE A 974 7.40 -17.14 -29.24
N ALA A 975 7.78 -15.86 -29.19
CA ALA A 975 8.66 -15.27 -30.20
C ALA A 975 9.92 -16.15 -30.37
N PRO A 976 10.35 -16.43 -31.60
CA PRO A 976 11.46 -17.33 -31.81
C PRO A 976 12.79 -16.65 -31.49
N LEU A 977 13.62 -17.34 -30.70
CA LEU A 977 15.06 -17.12 -30.57
C LEU A 977 15.75 -18.04 -31.57
N ARG A 978 16.00 -17.53 -32.78
CA ARG A 978 16.54 -18.30 -33.90
C ARG A 978 18.07 -18.35 -33.82
N ILE A 979 18.64 -19.55 -33.79
CA ILE A 979 20.09 -19.77 -33.80
C ILE A 979 20.52 -20.22 -35.20
N LEU A 980 21.32 -19.39 -35.86
CA LEU A 980 22.04 -19.71 -37.09
C LEU A 980 23.51 -19.97 -36.73
N ALA A 981 24.14 -21.02 -37.27
CA ALA A 981 25.55 -21.31 -36.99
C ALA A 981 26.29 -21.88 -38.21
N ASN A 982 27.57 -21.52 -38.37
CA ASN A 982 28.45 -22.14 -39.36
C ASN A 982 29.21 -23.38 -38.82
N PHE A 983 28.92 -23.79 -37.59
CA PHE A 983 29.39 -24.99 -36.91
C PHE A 983 28.24 -25.64 -36.11
N THR A 984 28.43 -26.85 -35.58
CA THR A 984 27.39 -27.55 -34.78
C THR A 984 27.22 -26.87 -33.43
N ALA A 985 26.07 -26.21 -33.21
CA ALA A 985 25.81 -25.31 -32.09
C ALA A 985 24.74 -25.83 -31.13
N GLU A 986 24.04 -26.91 -31.48
CA GLU A 986 22.97 -27.55 -30.72
C GLU A 986 23.31 -27.80 -29.23
N PRO A 987 24.56 -28.11 -28.81
CA PRO A 987 24.92 -28.22 -27.40
C PRO A 987 24.75 -26.93 -26.57
N VAL A 988 24.66 -25.75 -27.21
CA VAL A 988 24.36 -24.48 -26.51
C VAL A 988 22.92 -24.44 -25.96
N ALA A 989 22.03 -25.28 -26.50
CA ALA A 989 20.60 -25.25 -26.22
C ALA A 989 20.27 -25.44 -24.73
N ASP A 990 21.01 -26.28 -24.02
CA ASP A 990 20.71 -26.59 -22.62
C ASP A 990 21.08 -25.42 -21.69
N SER A 991 22.17 -24.71 -21.99
CA SER A 991 22.52 -23.47 -21.31
C SER A 991 21.51 -22.35 -21.60
N ILE A 992 21.09 -22.22 -22.87
CA ILE A 992 20.04 -21.26 -23.25
C ILE A 992 18.71 -21.57 -22.54
N ARG A 993 18.23 -22.82 -22.57
CA ARG A 993 17.00 -23.24 -21.89
C ARG A 993 17.04 -23.01 -20.38
N PHE A 994 18.16 -23.34 -19.73
CA PHE A 994 18.37 -23.08 -18.30
C PHE A 994 18.20 -21.59 -17.98
N TRP A 995 18.85 -20.70 -18.75
CA TRP A 995 18.76 -19.27 -18.53
C TRP A 995 17.42 -18.66 -18.95
N LEU A 996 16.77 -19.13 -20.03
CA LEU A 996 15.40 -18.74 -20.37
C LEU A 996 14.44 -19.05 -19.20
N GLN A 997 14.53 -20.24 -18.62
CA GLN A 997 13.75 -20.64 -17.45
C GLN A 997 14.09 -19.80 -16.21
N LYS A 998 15.38 -19.57 -15.93
CA LYS A 998 15.84 -18.83 -14.73
C LYS A 998 15.55 -17.33 -14.78
N LEU A 999 15.52 -16.74 -15.98
CA LEU A 999 15.27 -15.32 -16.20
C LEU A 999 13.81 -15.01 -16.59
N GLY A 1000 12.93 -16.02 -16.64
CA GLY A 1000 11.51 -15.85 -16.99
C GLY A 1000 11.24 -15.46 -18.45
N LEU A 1001 12.22 -15.62 -19.34
CA LEU A 1001 12.19 -15.15 -20.72
C LEU A 1001 11.35 -16.09 -21.62
N LYS A 1002 10.30 -15.54 -22.23
CA LYS A 1002 9.30 -16.29 -23.03
C LYS A 1002 9.69 -16.37 -24.52
N TYR A 1003 10.67 -17.23 -24.85
CA TYR A 1003 11.14 -17.49 -26.23
C TYR A 1003 11.02 -18.97 -26.66
N THR A 1004 10.73 -19.22 -27.94
CA THR A 1004 10.88 -20.56 -28.56
C THR A 1004 12.29 -20.70 -29.13
N LEU A 1005 13.05 -21.72 -28.76
CA LEU A 1005 14.41 -21.94 -29.29
C LEU A 1005 14.37 -22.72 -30.61
N GLU A 1006 14.84 -22.10 -31.69
CA GLU A 1006 14.87 -22.69 -33.04
C GLU A 1006 16.31 -22.75 -33.56
N PHE A 1007 16.72 -23.87 -34.16
CA PHE A 1007 18.00 -24.01 -34.86
C PHE A 1007 17.76 -24.16 -36.36
N ALA A 1008 18.53 -23.46 -37.18
CA ALA A 1008 18.54 -23.66 -38.62
C ALA A 1008 19.42 -24.85 -39.06
N ASP A 1009 19.18 -25.35 -40.27
CA ASP A 1009 19.98 -26.43 -40.86
C ASP A 1009 21.46 -26.04 -40.97
N TYR A 1010 22.32 -26.98 -40.57
CA TYR A 1010 23.77 -26.85 -40.58
C TYR A 1010 24.31 -26.38 -41.94
N SER A 1011 25.22 -25.40 -41.93
CA SER A 1011 25.84 -24.76 -43.10
C SER A 1011 24.96 -23.83 -43.97
N GLN A 1012 23.75 -23.44 -43.54
CA GLN A 1012 22.86 -22.55 -44.32
C GLN A 1012 22.76 -21.10 -43.83
N VAL A 1013 23.68 -20.59 -42.99
CA VAL A 1013 23.64 -19.21 -42.42
C VAL A 1013 23.27 -18.13 -43.43
N PHE A 1014 23.96 -18.07 -44.59
CA PHE A 1014 23.67 -17.09 -45.63
C PHE A 1014 22.33 -17.31 -46.33
N GLN A 1015 21.93 -18.57 -46.55
CA GLN A 1015 20.67 -18.90 -47.19
C GLN A 1015 19.49 -18.54 -46.27
N GLU A 1016 19.62 -18.74 -44.96
CA GLU A 1016 18.63 -18.35 -43.96
C GLU A 1016 18.57 -16.84 -43.75
N LEU A 1017 19.71 -16.15 -43.64
CA LEU A 1017 19.76 -14.67 -43.60
C LEU A 1017 19.16 -14.03 -44.86
N LEU A 1018 19.25 -14.68 -46.03
CA LEU A 1018 18.74 -14.15 -47.30
C LEU A 1018 17.38 -14.74 -47.74
N ALA A 1019 16.86 -15.80 -47.10
CA ALA A 1019 15.62 -16.46 -47.49
C ALA A 1019 14.41 -15.51 -47.48
N ALA A 1020 13.59 -15.56 -48.54
CA ALA A 1020 12.47 -14.64 -48.72
C ALA A 1020 11.18 -15.05 -47.99
N ASP A 1021 11.02 -16.33 -47.62
CA ASP A 1021 9.69 -16.94 -47.41
C ASP A 1021 9.55 -17.79 -46.11
N ARG A 1022 10.51 -17.71 -45.18
CA ARG A 1022 10.49 -18.47 -43.90
C ARG A 1022 10.46 -17.57 -42.64
N GLY A 1023 9.65 -16.52 -42.74
CA GLY A 1023 9.07 -15.72 -41.64
C GLY A 1023 10.00 -14.78 -40.84
N PRO A 1024 9.45 -13.82 -40.05
CA PRO A 1024 8.02 -13.50 -39.88
C PRO A 1024 7.70 -11.98 -39.83
N ALA A 1025 6.77 -11.49 -40.66
CA ALA A 1025 6.10 -10.19 -40.41
C ALA A 1025 5.03 -10.25 -39.28
N LYS A 1026 5.14 -11.26 -38.38
CA LYS A 1026 4.14 -11.62 -37.36
C LYS A 1026 4.63 -11.49 -35.91
N HIS A 1027 5.94 -11.49 -35.67
CA HIS A 1027 6.52 -11.60 -34.32
C HIS A 1027 7.47 -10.43 -34.02
N ALA A 1028 6.92 -9.31 -33.55
CA ALA A 1028 7.67 -8.07 -33.29
C ALA A 1028 8.80 -8.16 -32.23
N HIS A 1029 8.86 -9.27 -31.49
CA HIS A 1029 9.80 -9.49 -30.38
C HIS A 1029 10.80 -10.64 -30.63
N ALA A 1030 10.88 -11.15 -31.86
CA ALA A 1030 11.84 -12.20 -32.24
C ALA A 1030 13.30 -11.72 -32.15
N ILE A 1031 14.23 -12.65 -31.96
CA ILE A 1031 15.68 -12.36 -31.98
C ILE A 1031 16.39 -13.41 -32.82
N THR A 1032 17.23 -12.97 -33.76
CA THR A 1032 18.15 -13.84 -34.49
C THR A 1032 19.53 -13.80 -33.83
N VAL A 1033 20.09 -14.96 -33.51
CA VAL A 1033 21.47 -15.14 -33.08
C VAL A 1033 22.23 -15.82 -34.20
N VAL A 1034 23.40 -15.29 -34.54
CA VAL A 1034 24.31 -15.85 -35.55
C VAL A 1034 25.62 -16.20 -34.86
N LEU A 1035 25.99 -17.48 -34.88
CA LEU A 1035 27.20 -18.01 -34.25
C LEU A 1035 28.24 -18.34 -35.33
N ILE A 1036 29.37 -17.63 -35.32
CA ILE A 1036 30.39 -17.74 -36.36
C ILE A 1036 31.74 -18.11 -35.77
N ARG A 1037 32.32 -19.18 -36.30
CA ARG A 1037 33.74 -19.53 -36.18
C ARG A 1037 34.44 -19.10 -37.48
N LEU A 1038 35.30 -18.08 -37.43
CA LEU A 1038 35.83 -17.44 -38.66
C LEU A 1038 36.74 -18.35 -39.49
N GLU A 1039 37.50 -19.25 -38.86
CA GLU A 1039 38.36 -20.22 -39.57
C GLU A 1039 37.57 -21.20 -40.45
N ASP A 1040 36.29 -21.45 -40.10
CA ASP A 1040 35.41 -22.39 -40.81
C ASP A 1040 34.98 -21.85 -42.19
N ALA A 1041 35.17 -20.55 -42.46
CA ALA A 1041 35.07 -19.96 -43.80
C ALA A 1041 35.93 -20.67 -44.87
N THR A 1042 36.95 -21.42 -44.44
CA THR A 1042 37.88 -22.15 -45.33
C THR A 1042 37.70 -23.67 -45.34
N ARG A 1043 36.88 -24.24 -44.44
CA ARG A 1043 36.88 -25.69 -44.12
C ARG A 1043 36.53 -26.65 -45.26
N PHE A 1044 35.85 -26.20 -46.31
CA PHE A 1044 35.60 -27.02 -47.50
C PHE A 1044 36.83 -27.22 -48.41
N ASP A 1045 38.01 -26.70 -48.02
CA ASP A 1045 39.20 -26.69 -48.84
C ASP A 1045 40.46 -26.84 -47.97
N THR A 1046 40.82 -28.09 -47.66
CA THR A 1046 42.00 -28.43 -46.82
C THR A 1046 43.35 -27.96 -47.40
N ARG A 1047 43.37 -27.45 -48.65
CA ARG A 1047 44.55 -26.80 -49.25
C ARG A 1047 44.65 -25.30 -48.92
N ALA A 1048 43.58 -24.66 -48.45
CA ALA A 1048 43.54 -23.23 -48.16
C ALA A 1048 44.34 -22.84 -46.90
N LEU A 1049 44.40 -23.71 -45.89
CA LEU A 1049 45.21 -23.47 -44.67
C LEU A 1049 46.73 -23.41 -44.90
N THR A 1050 47.18 -23.85 -46.08
CA THR A 1050 48.60 -23.78 -46.52
C THR A 1050 48.84 -22.72 -47.60
N ASP A 1051 47.79 -22.08 -48.10
CA ASP A 1051 47.83 -21.13 -49.21
C ASP A 1051 47.36 -19.75 -48.71
N ARG A 1052 48.33 -18.90 -48.36
CA ARG A 1052 48.09 -17.63 -47.66
C ARG A 1052 47.19 -16.66 -48.44
N GLU A 1053 47.41 -16.52 -49.75
CA GLU A 1053 46.58 -15.63 -50.57
C GLU A 1053 45.14 -16.15 -50.60
N ARG A 1054 44.96 -17.45 -50.78
CA ARG A 1054 43.66 -18.10 -50.87
C ARG A 1054 42.90 -18.16 -49.54
N PHE A 1055 43.60 -18.21 -48.41
CA PHE A 1055 43.02 -18.04 -47.08
C PHE A 1055 42.49 -16.61 -46.90
N VAL A 1056 43.33 -15.59 -47.18
CA VAL A 1056 42.96 -14.17 -47.05
C VAL A 1056 41.77 -13.83 -47.94
N ASP A 1057 41.79 -14.23 -49.21
CA ASP A 1057 40.72 -13.97 -50.18
C ASP A 1057 39.39 -14.59 -49.76
N LYS A 1058 39.39 -15.82 -49.24
CA LYS A 1058 38.18 -16.52 -48.81
C LYS A 1058 37.59 -15.91 -47.55
N THR A 1059 38.42 -15.65 -46.54
CA THR A 1059 37.96 -15.11 -45.26
C THR A 1059 37.49 -13.66 -45.38
N ARG A 1060 38.12 -12.83 -46.22
CA ARG A 1060 37.62 -11.47 -46.54
C ARG A 1060 36.24 -11.52 -47.20
N ARG A 1061 36.08 -12.29 -48.29
CA ARG A 1061 34.78 -12.43 -48.97
C ARG A 1061 33.69 -12.94 -48.03
N PHE A 1062 34.00 -13.91 -47.19
CA PHE A 1062 33.07 -14.41 -46.17
C PHE A 1062 32.63 -13.32 -45.19
N ALA A 1063 33.55 -12.45 -44.75
CA ALA A 1063 33.23 -11.32 -43.88
C ALA A 1063 32.36 -10.27 -44.59
N ASP A 1064 32.74 -9.87 -45.82
CA ASP A 1064 31.99 -8.92 -46.64
C ASP A 1064 30.56 -9.42 -46.92
N ASP A 1065 30.42 -10.69 -47.32
CA ASP A 1065 29.13 -11.35 -47.55
C ASP A 1065 28.30 -11.46 -46.26
N LEU A 1066 28.95 -11.69 -45.10
CA LEU A 1066 28.29 -11.85 -43.80
C LEU A 1066 27.70 -10.52 -43.31
N VAL A 1067 28.48 -9.44 -43.32
CA VAL A 1067 27.97 -8.12 -42.91
C VAL A 1067 26.86 -7.67 -43.86
N SER A 1068 27.02 -7.88 -45.17
CA SER A 1068 26.01 -7.57 -46.18
C SER A 1068 24.69 -8.34 -45.94
N ALA A 1069 24.75 -9.65 -45.70
CA ALA A 1069 23.57 -10.47 -45.44
C ALA A 1069 22.92 -10.15 -44.08
N PHE A 1070 23.71 -9.90 -43.04
CA PHE A 1070 23.23 -9.55 -41.70
C PHE A 1070 22.50 -8.21 -41.70
N LYS A 1071 23.07 -7.20 -42.38
CA LYS A 1071 22.45 -5.89 -42.59
C LYS A 1071 21.12 -6.00 -43.34
N GLN A 1072 21.12 -6.69 -44.49
CA GLN A 1072 19.91 -6.91 -45.29
C GLN A 1072 18.83 -7.67 -44.51
N SER A 1073 19.22 -8.61 -43.63
CA SER A 1073 18.28 -9.30 -42.75
C SER A 1073 17.62 -8.33 -41.78
N ILE A 1074 18.39 -7.55 -41.01
CA ILE A 1074 17.85 -6.55 -40.06
C ILE A 1074 16.92 -5.55 -40.76
N GLU A 1075 17.36 -4.96 -41.88
CA GLU A 1075 16.57 -3.99 -42.64
C GLU A 1075 15.25 -4.59 -43.18
N ARG A 1076 15.21 -5.89 -43.44
CA ARG A 1076 14.03 -6.61 -43.95
C ARG A 1076 13.07 -7.07 -42.86
N VAL A 1077 13.56 -7.56 -41.71
CA VAL A 1077 12.71 -8.17 -40.67
C VAL A 1077 12.47 -7.29 -39.44
N GLY A 1078 13.25 -6.21 -39.27
CA GLY A 1078 12.99 -5.16 -38.29
C GLY A 1078 13.22 -5.49 -36.82
N HIS A 1079 13.69 -6.70 -36.49
CA HIS A 1079 13.91 -7.15 -35.11
C HIS A 1079 15.40 -7.37 -34.77
N PRO A 1080 15.80 -7.36 -33.48
CA PRO A 1080 17.20 -7.45 -33.08
C PRO A 1080 17.94 -8.68 -33.63
N HIS A 1081 19.22 -8.50 -33.95
CA HIS A 1081 20.14 -9.57 -34.31
C HIS A 1081 21.42 -9.51 -33.45
N ILE A 1082 21.91 -10.66 -32.99
CA ILE A 1082 23.16 -10.81 -32.24
C ILE A 1082 24.15 -11.62 -33.08
N LEU A 1083 25.30 -11.06 -33.46
CA LEU A 1083 26.43 -11.83 -34.00
C LEU A 1083 27.37 -12.22 -32.84
N CYS A 1084 27.59 -13.51 -32.62
CA CYS A 1084 28.64 -14.00 -31.74
C CYS A 1084 29.79 -14.58 -32.57
N ILE A 1085 30.98 -14.01 -32.45
CA ILE A 1085 32.19 -14.56 -33.05
C ILE A 1085 32.87 -15.42 -31.99
N THR A 1086 33.09 -16.70 -32.30
CA THR A 1086 33.69 -17.66 -31.37
C THR A 1086 35.20 -17.76 -31.59
N PRO A 1087 35.99 -17.99 -30.52
CA PRO A 1087 37.44 -18.16 -30.60
C PRO A 1087 37.89 -19.19 -31.63
N ALA A 1088 39.03 -18.87 -32.26
CA ALA A 1088 39.78 -19.79 -33.11
C ALA A 1088 40.25 -21.02 -32.32
N SER A 1089 40.40 -22.15 -33.03
CA SER A 1089 40.91 -23.41 -32.47
C SER A 1089 42.36 -23.29 -32.00
N ALA A 1090 42.79 -24.20 -31.13
CA ALA A 1090 44.19 -24.25 -30.67
C ALA A 1090 45.19 -24.40 -31.85
N THR A 1091 44.74 -25.00 -32.95
CA THR A 1091 45.53 -25.19 -34.19
C THR A 1091 45.77 -23.87 -34.93
N ILE A 1092 44.78 -22.97 -34.96
CA ILE A 1092 44.89 -21.66 -35.60
C ILE A 1092 45.51 -20.63 -34.66
N ALA A 1093 45.11 -20.63 -33.38
CA ALA A 1093 45.63 -19.74 -32.34
C ALA A 1093 47.15 -19.88 -32.12
N SER A 1094 47.72 -21.07 -32.34
CA SER A 1094 49.17 -21.30 -32.27
C SER A 1094 49.94 -20.85 -33.53
N ALA A 1095 49.26 -20.48 -34.61
CA ALA A 1095 49.85 -20.00 -35.86
C ALA A 1095 49.78 -18.46 -35.95
N SER A 1096 50.85 -17.79 -35.51
CA SER A 1096 50.89 -16.35 -35.20
C SER A 1096 50.27 -15.40 -36.25
N TRP A 1097 50.42 -15.66 -37.55
CA TRP A 1097 49.85 -14.78 -38.58
C TRP A 1097 48.38 -15.05 -38.91
N HIS A 1098 47.91 -16.30 -38.76
CA HIS A 1098 46.50 -16.64 -38.99
C HIS A 1098 45.63 -16.05 -37.88
N ALA A 1099 46.03 -16.23 -36.61
CA ALA A 1099 45.33 -15.67 -35.46
C ALA A 1099 45.23 -14.14 -35.53
N ALA A 1100 46.33 -13.45 -35.83
CA ALA A 1100 46.34 -12.00 -36.01
C ALA A 1100 45.40 -11.55 -37.15
N PHE A 1101 45.45 -12.22 -38.31
CA PHE A 1101 44.58 -11.88 -39.44
C PHE A 1101 43.10 -12.17 -39.17
N LEU A 1102 42.75 -13.21 -38.41
CA LEU A 1102 41.36 -13.43 -37.98
C LEU A 1102 40.89 -12.35 -37.01
N GLY A 1103 41.76 -11.87 -36.11
CA GLY A 1103 41.50 -10.68 -35.28
C GLY A 1103 41.28 -9.41 -36.10
N ASP A 1104 42.09 -9.16 -37.14
CA ASP A 1104 41.90 -8.03 -38.07
C ASP A 1104 40.52 -8.09 -38.76
N ILE A 1105 40.08 -9.29 -39.17
CA ILE A 1105 38.77 -9.51 -39.81
C ILE A 1105 37.62 -9.38 -38.82
N GLU A 1106 37.77 -9.91 -37.60
CA GLU A 1106 36.79 -9.73 -36.52
C GLU A 1106 36.61 -8.24 -36.20
N GLY A 1107 37.70 -7.49 -36.03
CA GLY A 1107 37.64 -6.04 -35.79
C GLY A 1107 36.94 -5.27 -36.91
N LEU A 1108 37.14 -5.67 -38.17
CA LEU A 1108 36.42 -5.10 -39.32
C LEU A 1108 34.91 -5.36 -39.24
N ILE A 1109 34.50 -6.62 -39.02
CA ILE A 1109 33.09 -7.01 -38.89
C ILE A 1109 32.41 -6.25 -37.75
N LEU A 1110 33.04 -6.20 -36.57
CA LEU A 1110 32.50 -5.51 -35.40
C LEU A 1110 32.35 -3.99 -35.64
N SER A 1111 33.33 -3.37 -36.33
CA SER A 1111 33.27 -1.96 -36.69
C SER A 1111 32.16 -1.63 -37.68
N GLU A 1112 31.84 -2.53 -38.62
CA GLU A 1112 30.74 -2.30 -39.57
C GLU A 1112 29.36 -2.55 -38.94
N LEU A 1113 29.25 -3.55 -38.06
CA LEU A 1113 27.99 -3.83 -37.33
C LEU A 1113 27.64 -2.74 -36.32
N ALA A 1114 28.62 -2.08 -35.69
CA ALA A 1114 28.39 -1.00 -34.73
C ALA A 1114 27.60 0.19 -35.32
N ALA A 1115 27.60 0.35 -36.65
CA ALA A 1115 26.85 1.39 -37.36
C ALA A 1115 25.39 1.00 -37.70
N ILE A 1116 24.94 -0.21 -37.35
CA ILE A 1116 23.62 -0.75 -37.73
C ILE A 1116 22.69 -0.78 -36.51
N ALA A 1117 21.62 0.01 -36.54
CA ALA A 1117 20.61 0.00 -35.48
C ALA A 1117 19.94 -1.38 -35.38
N GLY A 1118 19.89 -1.96 -34.18
CA GLY A 1118 19.37 -3.30 -33.93
C GLY A 1118 20.37 -4.45 -34.15
N ALA A 1119 21.60 -4.16 -34.58
CA ALA A 1119 22.71 -5.10 -34.54
C ALA A 1119 23.39 -5.07 -33.16
N TYR A 1120 23.70 -6.24 -32.64
CA TYR A 1120 24.49 -6.46 -31.43
C TYR A 1120 25.58 -7.47 -31.74
N ALA A 1121 26.72 -7.36 -31.04
CA ALA A 1121 27.81 -8.31 -31.21
C ALA A 1121 28.41 -8.76 -29.88
N ILE A 1122 28.94 -9.98 -29.88
CA ILE A 1122 29.78 -10.58 -28.84
C ILE A 1122 31.08 -11.01 -29.54
N SER A 1123 32.21 -10.46 -29.10
CA SER A 1123 33.52 -10.80 -29.68
C SER A 1123 34.12 -12.07 -29.06
N SER A 1124 35.09 -12.65 -29.76
CA SER A 1124 35.87 -13.79 -29.27
C SER A 1124 36.69 -13.43 -28.03
N GLU A 1125 37.18 -12.19 -27.96
CA GLU A 1125 37.86 -11.60 -26.80
C GLU A 1125 36.90 -11.43 -25.61
N GLU A 1126 35.70 -10.88 -25.81
CA GLU A 1126 34.68 -10.73 -24.75
C GLU A 1126 34.34 -12.10 -24.12
N LEU A 1127 34.22 -13.14 -24.96
CA LEU A 1127 33.97 -14.51 -24.52
C LEU A 1127 35.14 -15.10 -23.70
N GLN A 1128 36.39 -14.84 -24.11
CA GLN A 1128 37.58 -15.32 -23.40
C GLN A 1128 37.81 -14.58 -22.08
N THR A 1129 37.55 -13.28 -22.02
CA THR A 1129 37.83 -12.46 -20.83
C THR A 1129 36.78 -12.62 -19.75
N LEU A 1130 35.48 -12.65 -20.11
CA LEU A 1130 34.40 -12.79 -19.12
C LEU A 1130 34.22 -14.22 -18.61
N TYR A 1131 34.56 -15.23 -19.43
CA TYR A 1131 34.45 -16.64 -19.09
C TYR A 1131 35.68 -17.44 -19.57
N PRO A 1132 36.83 -17.31 -18.88
CA PRO A 1132 38.09 -17.93 -19.30
C PRO A 1132 38.05 -19.47 -19.17
N VAL A 1133 37.61 -20.13 -20.24
CA VAL A 1133 37.64 -21.59 -20.39
C VAL A 1133 39.01 -22.02 -20.92
N ALA A 1134 39.78 -22.73 -20.10
CA ALA A 1134 41.19 -23.07 -20.41
C ALA A 1134 41.37 -24.05 -21.59
N ASP A 1135 40.38 -24.89 -21.88
CA ASP A 1135 40.39 -25.81 -23.04
C ASP A 1135 39.05 -25.68 -23.78
N ILE A 1136 39.02 -24.76 -24.75
CA ILE A 1136 37.80 -24.40 -25.51
C ILE A 1136 37.50 -25.46 -26.58
N ASP A 1137 38.53 -26.12 -27.12
CA ASP A 1137 38.52 -26.88 -28.37
C ASP A 1137 38.42 -28.41 -28.14
N ASP A 1138 37.34 -29.06 -28.60
CA ASP A 1138 37.22 -30.53 -28.47
C ASP A 1138 37.96 -31.27 -29.60
N ARG A 1139 39.23 -31.58 -29.32
CA ARG A 1139 40.14 -32.32 -30.22
C ARG A 1139 39.69 -33.75 -30.57
N HIS A 1140 38.65 -34.27 -29.92
CA HIS A 1140 38.04 -35.57 -30.21
C HIS A 1140 36.74 -35.41 -31.00
N GLY A 1141 35.91 -34.43 -30.66
CA GLY A 1141 34.68 -34.07 -31.41
C GLY A 1141 34.95 -33.57 -32.84
N ASP A 1142 36.06 -32.84 -33.05
CA ASP A 1142 36.39 -32.28 -34.37
C ASP A 1142 36.74 -33.34 -35.43
N LYS A 1143 37.19 -34.54 -35.01
CA LYS A 1143 37.58 -35.63 -35.94
C LYS A 1143 36.41 -36.28 -36.68
N ALA A 1144 35.18 -36.05 -36.21
CA ALA A 1144 33.95 -36.49 -36.86
C ALA A 1144 33.10 -35.30 -37.38
N GLY A 1145 33.58 -34.06 -37.25
CA GLY A 1145 32.95 -32.87 -37.82
C GLY A 1145 31.65 -32.40 -37.14
N HIS A 1146 31.41 -32.77 -35.87
CA HIS A 1146 30.10 -32.57 -35.25
C HIS A 1146 30.07 -31.96 -33.83
N VAL A 1147 31.21 -31.73 -33.15
CA VAL A 1147 31.25 -30.85 -31.96
C VAL A 1147 32.62 -30.15 -31.90
N PRO A 1148 32.71 -28.84 -32.16
CA PRO A 1148 34.00 -28.13 -32.20
C PRO A 1148 34.52 -27.65 -30.84
N TYR A 1149 33.65 -27.61 -29.82
CA TYR A 1149 33.96 -26.96 -28.54
C TYR A 1149 33.60 -27.85 -27.35
N THR A 1150 34.31 -27.68 -26.23
CA THR A 1150 34.04 -28.46 -25.01
C THR A 1150 32.67 -28.07 -24.40
N PRO A 1151 32.02 -28.96 -23.62
CA PRO A 1151 30.73 -28.63 -22.97
C PRO A 1151 30.79 -27.37 -22.11
N LEU A 1152 31.93 -27.09 -21.47
CA LEU A 1152 32.14 -25.90 -20.66
C LEU A 1152 32.18 -24.62 -21.50
N ALA A 1153 32.77 -24.68 -22.71
CA ALA A 1153 32.74 -23.57 -23.66
C ALA A 1153 31.32 -23.30 -24.19
N PHE A 1154 30.51 -24.33 -24.44
CA PHE A 1154 29.09 -24.15 -24.79
C PHE A 1154 28.26 -23.58 -23.65
N MET A 1155 28.54 -23.95 -22.38
CA MET A 1155 27.89 -23.33 -21.21
C MET A 1155 28.23 -21.84 -21.07
N ALA A 1156 29.51 -21.47 -21.27
CA ALA A 1156 29.94 -20.07 -21.27
C ALA A 1156 29.26 -19.27 -22.39
N LEU A 1157 29.27 -19.79 -23.61
CA LEU A 1157 28.63 -19.20 -24.79
C LEU A 1157 27.12 -18.98 -24.57
N GLY A 1158 26.39 -20.00 -24.13
CA GLY A 1158 24.95 -19.90 -23.84
C GLY A 1158 24.63 -18.90 -22.73
N THR A 1159 25.49 -18.81 -21.71
CA THR A 1159 25.35 -17.82 -20.62
C THR A 1159 25.53 -16.40 -21.13
N MET A 1160 26.54 -16.13 -21.97
CA MET A 1160 26.75 -14.81 -22.56
C MET A 1160 25.66 -14.39 -23.53
N LEU A 1161 25.22 -15.30 -24.40
CA LEU A 1161 24.10 -15.07 -25.30
C LEU A 1161 22.85 -14.65 -24.51
N MET A 1162 22.54 -15.35 -23.42
CA MET A 1162 21.36 -15.05 -22.62
C MET A 1162 21.48 -13.77 -21.79
N ARG A 1163 22.68 -13.41 -21.31
CA ARG A 1163 22.93 -12.08 -20.74
C ARG A 1163 22.69 -10.97 -21.77
N ARG A 1164 23.12 -11.15 -23.02
CA ARG A 1164 22.92 -10.17 -24.09
C ARG A 1164 21.44 -10.08 -24.51
N VAL A 1165 20.74 -11.21 -24.64
CA VAL A 1165 19.27 -11.25 -24.87
C VAL A 1165 18.52 -10.54 -23.75
N TYR A 1166 18.88 -10.77 -22.48
CA TYR A 1166 18.27 -10.09 -21.34
C TYR A 1166 18.49 -8.57 -21.40
N ALA A 1167 19.72 -8.11 -21.65
CA ALA A 1167 20.05 -6.69 -21.77
C ALA A 1167 19.38 -5.97 -22.97
N ILE A 1168 19.03 -6.70 -24.03
CA ILE A 1168 18.27 -6.16 -25.18
C ILE A 1168 16.77 -6.04 -24.87
N THR A 1169 16.26 -6.88 -23.97
CA THR A 1169 14.81 -7.02 -23.70
C THR A 1169 14.35 -6.36 -22.40
N HIS A 1170 15.27 -5.99 -21.52
CA HIS A 1170 14.99 -5.41 -20.20
C HIS A 1170 15.76 -4.09 -20.00
N PRO A 1171 15.16 -3.09 -19.31
CA PRO A 1171 15.88 -1.88 -18.95
C PRO A 1171 17.03 -2.19 -18.00
N LEU A 1172 18.22 -1.66 -18.30
CA LEU A 1172 19.39 -1.78 -17.42
C LEU A 1172 19.18 -0.93 -16.15
N TYR A 1173 19.39 -1.53 -14.98
CA TYR A 1173 19.34 -0.82 -13.70
C TYR A 1173 20.64 -0.02 -13.46
N LYS A 1174 20.52 1.28 -13.20
CA LYS A 1174 21.62 2.13 -12.69
C LYS A 1174 21.71 2.04 -11.15
N VAL A 1175 22.93 1.95 -10.64
CA VAL A 1175 23.33 2.29 -9.25
C VAL A 1175 24.28 3.53 -9.37
N ILE A 1176 24.64 4.32 -8.32
CA ILE A 1176 25.43 5.59 -8.46
C ILE A 1176 26.40 5.92 -7.29
N VAL A 1177 27.66 6.39 -7.56
CA VAL A 1177 28.77 6.60 -6.56
C VAL A 1177 29.20 8.06 -6.37
N LEU A 1178 29.66 8.44 -5.17
CA LEU A 1178 30.19 9.79 -4.84
C LEU A 1178 31.30 9.79 -3.74
N ASP A 1179 32.43 9.14 -4.03
CA ASP A 1179 33.76 9.23 -3.36
C ASP A 1179 34.30 10.65 -3.09
N CYS A 1180 33.63 11.46 -2.25
CA CYS A 1180 33.89 12.90 -2.13
C CYS A 1180 34.93 13.35 -1.08
N ASP A 1181 35.52 12.48 -0.24
CA ASP A 1181 36.55 12.91 0.74
C ASP A 1181 37.98 12.48 0.42
N ASN A 1182 38.18 11.90 -0.76
CA ASN A 1182 39.48 11.50 -1.31
C ASN A 1182 40.22 10.40 -0.50
N THR A 1183 39.59 9.75 0.49
CA THR A 1183 40.25 8.69 1.26
C THR A 1183 40.51 7.42 0.43
N LEU A 1184 39.60 7.03 -0.47
CA LEU A 1184 39.86 5.95 -1.44
C LEU A 1184 40.88 6.36 -2.52
N TRP A 1185 41.06 7.66 -2.75
CA TRP A 1185 41.80 8.20 -3.89
C TRP A 1185 43.27 8.53 -3.60
N GLN A 1186 43.72 8.55 -2.33
CA GLN A 1186 45.14 8.75 -2.01
C GLN A 1186 46.08 7.65 -2.56
N GLY A 1187 45.53 6.51 -3.03
CA GLY A 1187 46.27 5.44 -3.68
C GLY A 1187 46.26 5.45 -5.22
N VAL A 1188 45.45 6.30 -5.88
CA VAL A 1188 45.25 6.21 -7.34
C VAL A 1188 46.36 6.94 -8.11
N CYS A 1189 47.46 6.22 -8.32
CA CYS A 1189 48.37 6.48 -9.43
C CYS A 1189 47.83 5.81 -10.69
N GLY A 1190 47.31 6.59 -11.64
CA GLY A 1190 46.97 6.11 -12.98
C GLY A 1190 48.21 5.59 -13.74
N GLU A 1191 47.99 5.01 -14.93
CA GLU A 1191 48.95 4.13 -15.61
C GLU A 1191 50.31 4.75 -16.01
N ASP A 1192 50.46 6.08 -15.98
CA ASP A 1192 51.75 6.79 -16.17
C ASP A 1192 52.39 7.35 -14.87
N GLY A 1193 51.76 7.10 -13.72
CA GLY A 1193 52.40 6.93 -12.40
C GLY A 1193 52.82 8.16 -11.58
N ALA A 1194 52.87 7.95 -10.26
CA ALA A 1194 53.87 8.57 -9.39
C ALA A 1194 54.77 7.45 -8.84
N LYS A 1195 56.03 7.41 -9.29
CA LYS A 1195 56.98 6.35 -8.92
C LYS A 1195 57.23 6.37 -7.40
N ASN A 1196 57.00 5.22 -6.76
CA ASN A 1196 57.25 4.87 -5.34
C ASN A 1196 56.04 4.78 -4.38
N VAL A 1197 54.79 4.68 -4.86
CA VAL A 1197 53.66 4.25 -4.02
C VAL A 1197 53.50 2.73 -4.10
N VAL A 1198 53.48 2.05 -2.95
CA VAL A 1198 53.21 0.60 -2.85
C VAL A 1198 51.75 0.42 -2.42
N ILE A 1199 50.91 -0.07 -3.34
CA ILE A 1199 49.53 -0.46 -3.03
C ILE A 1199 49.58 -1.81 -2.30
N THR A 1200 49.01 -1.88 -1.10
CA THR A 1200 48.94 -3.13 -0.32
C THR A 1200 47.89 -4.09 -0.91
N GLU A 1201 47.94 -5.36 -0.51
CA GLU A 1201 47.17 -6.42 -1.14
C GLU A 1201 45.65 -6.25 -0.94
N GLU A 1202 45.24 -5.67 0.19
CA GLU A 1202 43.85 -5.39 0.55
C GLU A 1202 43.24 -4.32 -0.37
N PHE A 1203 43.97 -3.23 -0.64
CA PHE A 1203 43.52 -2.17 -1.56
C PHE A 1203 43.53 -2.62 -3.02
N ARG A 1204 44.43 -3.54 -3.40
CA ARG A 1204 44.45 -4.13 -4.74
C ARG A 1204 43.22 -5.00 -5.00
N ALA A 1205 42.85 -5.87 -4.06
CA ALA A 1205 41.66 -6.71 -4.19
C ALA A 1205 40.39 -5.86 -4.32
N LEU A 1206 40.28 -4.78 -3.55
CA LEU A 1206 39.18 -3.81 -3.68
C LEU A 1206 39.18 -3.09 -5.04
N GLN A 1207 40.35 -2.72 -5.55
CA GLN A 1207 40.51 -2.09 -6.86
C GLN A 1207 40.10 -3.02 -8.01
N GLU A 1208 40.56 -4.27 -7.99
CA GLU A 1208 40.20 -5.31 -8.97
C GLU A 1208 38.70 -5.61 -8.95
N PHE A 1209 38.09 -5.67 -7.76
CA PHE A 1209 36.64 -5.78 -7.58
C PHE A 1209 35.88 -4.59 -8.17
N VAL A 1210 36.27 -3.35 -7.88
CA VAL A 1210 35.61 -2.14 -8.43
C VAL A 1210 35.70 -2.10 -9.96
N VAL A 1211 36.86 -2.46 -10.53
CA VAL A 1211 37.06 -2.56 -11.99
C VAL A 1211 36.20 -3.67 -12.60
N ASP A 1212 36.05 -4.82 -11.94
CA ASP A 1212 35.17 -5.91 -12.37
C ASP A 1212 33.68 -5.50 -12.33
N LEU A 1213 33.24 -4.76 -11.30
CA LEU A 1213 31.89 -4.21 -11.24
C LEU A 1213 31.62 -3.17 -12.34
N GLN A 1214 32.59 -2.28 -12.61
CA GLN A 1214 32.52 -1.27 -13.67
C GLN A 1214 32.36 -1.92 -15.06
N HIS A 1215 33.18 -2.94 -15.38
CA HIS A 1215 33.07 -3.68 -16.64
C HIS A 1215 31.75 -4.46 -16.77
N LYS A 1216 31.08 -4.77 -15.66
CA LYS A 1216 29.75 -5.38 -15.64
C LYS A 1216 28.59 -4.38 -15.77
N GLY A 1217 28.88 -3.09 -15.99
CA GLY A 1217 27.87 -2.05 -16.16
C GLY A 1217 27.25 -1.57 -14.85
N MET A 1218 27.85 -1.89 -13.71
CA MET A 1218 27.44 -1.38 -12.40
C MET A 1218 28.24 -0.11 -12.06
N LEU A 1219 27.58 0.86 -11.45
CA LEU A 1219 28.15 2.13 -10.99
C LEU A 1219 27.82 2.19 -9.48
N VAL A 1220 28.81 2.14 -8.58
CA VAL A 1220 28.68 1.66 -7.17
C VAL A 1220 28.15 2.71 -6.16
N CYS A 1221 27.82 2.37 -4.89
CA CYS A 1221 27.27 3.17 -3.75
C CYS A 1221 28.16 3.81 -2.62
N LEU A 1222 28.72 5.05 -2.64
CA LEU A 1222 29.42 5.67 -1.44
C LEU A 1222 29.44 7.22 -1.40
N CYS A 1223 28.93 7.89 -0.35
CA CYS A 1223 29.05 9.36 -0.13
C CYS A 1223 29.83 9.70 1.17
N SER A 1224 30.87 10.54 1.10
CA SER A 1224 31.49 11.18 2.28
C SER A 1224 31.71 12.69 2.08
N LYS A 1225 31.06 13.49 2.93
CA LYS A 1225 31.26 14.94 3.22
C LYS A 1225 30.93 15.99 2.12
N ASN A 1226 29.97 16.84 2.49
CA ASN A 1226 29.67 18.21 2.03
C ASN A 1226 28.80 18.37 0.75
N SER A 1227 28.66 19.61 0.26
CA SER A 1227 27.35 20.28 0.10
C SER A 1227 26.53 19.93 -1.15
N GLU A 1228 25.23 20.27 -1.12
CA GLU A 1228 24.28 20.16 -2.25
C GLU A 1228 24.85 20.69 -3.58
N ALA A 1229 25.56 21.81 -3.55
CA ALA A 1229 26.15 22.44 -4.74
C ALA A 1229 27.29 21.63 -5.37
N ASP A 1230 27.95 20.76 -4.62
CA ASP A 1230 29.03 19.92 -5.12
C ASP A 1230 28.48 18.61 -5.71
N VAL A 1231 27.40 18.07 -5.12
CA VAL A 1231 26.62 16.95 -5.69
C VAL A 1231 25.96 17.36 -7.01
N LEU A 1232 25.33 18.54 -7.06
CA LEU A 1232 24.70 19.06 -8.28
C LEU A 1232 25.73 19.28 -9.40
N ARG A 1233 26.92 19.81 -9.08
CA ARG A 1233 27.97 20.05 -10.08
C ARG A 1233 28.42 18.78 -10.79
N VAL A 1234 28.51 17.64 -10.09
CA VAL A 1234 28.84 16.35 -10.72
C VAL A 1234 27.79 15.96 -11.78
N PHE A 1235 26.50 16.19 -11.53
CA PHE A 1235 25.43 15.94 -12.51
C PHE A 1235 25.38 16.98 -13.64
N GLU A 1236 25.87 18.21 -13.42
CA GLU A 1236 26.00 19.23 -14.46
C GLU A 1236 27.21 18.99 -15.38
N GLU A 1237 28.31 18.48 -14.83
CA GLU A 1237 29.55 18.18 -15.56
C GLU A 1237 29.50 16.82 -16.30
N HIS A 1238 28.66 15.88 -15.84
CA HIS A 1238 28.44 14.55 -16.43
C HIS A 1238 26.97 14.28 -16.80
N PRO A 1239 26.40 15.00 -17.80
CA PRO A 1239 24.99 14.86 -18.18
C PRO A 1239 24.61 13.44 -18.70
N GLU A 1240 25.57 12.65 -19.15
CA GLU A 1240 25.41 11.24 -19.53
C GLU A 1240 25.07 10.30 -18.36
N MET A 1241 25.26 10.75 -17.11
CA MET A 1241 24.84 10.00 -15.93
C MET A 1241 23.32 10.08 -15.67
N GLY A 1242 22.59 10.95 -16.40
CA GLY A 1242 21.11 11.02 -16.44
C GLY A 1242 20.47 9.84 -17.16
#